data_AF-A0A0M2CWH8-F1
#
_entry.id   AF-A0A0M2CWH8-F1
#
_cell.length_a   1.000
_cell.length_b   1.000
_cell.length_c   1.000
_cell.angle_alpha   90.00
_cell.angle_beta   90.00
_cell.angle_gamma   90.00
#
_symmetry.space_group_name_H-M   'P 1'
#
loop_
_entity.id
_entity.type
_entity.pdbx_description
1 polymer ?
#
loop_
_entity_poly.entity_id
_entity_poly.type
_entity_poly.pdbx_seq_one_letter_code
_entity_poly.pdbx_strand_id
1 'polypeptide(L)'
;MSMVSERSSGSDREYGRTPPQDNVAEQSVLGGMMLSKDAIADVVEVLRGVDFYKPAHESIYEAVISLYGRGEPADAITVADELTKRGEIERVGGPAYLHTLISSVPTAANAGFYAEIVRERGVLRRLVEAGTKIVQLGYSSDGEVDDIVNAAQAEIYQVAERRSSEDYTVLKEVIESTVDEIEAAGSRGEGMRGVPTGFIELDELTQGFQGGQMIVIAARPAMGKALALDTAIPTPTGWTTMGEVQVGDEVIAADGTPSRVVAATEVMTERPCYRVSFDDGSEIVADEQHQWLTDTRSSRRSAQAAIANYGRAKNQQTFAAIRTTADIRSTLRCTTKEARLNHSVRNVTALQLAPQELAVGPYTLGAWLGDGHSRAARITSADEEILMRVSAEGYELHPVAGITHAIGLPPEERVLHGRCEICDQPFTHTDRNVRTCSKTCGGKLKGELATKVRATCIDCGGTCTGGLRCMVCHQEKASFQGRLRALGVLGDKHIPMSYLRASETQRRELLAGLLDTDGTVTNAGCVQFAVTNRRLAQDVRELVHSLGYRSGWAEKRVNGRSEASSTAYLLTFSTSDQVFGLSRKQIMHKERDARATPKRSQRFIPSVEPIDSVPVRCIEIDHPSHLYLAGRTFIPTHNSTLALDVARSAAIKHNQTTVIFSLEMSRNEIAMRLLSAEATLNMQDLRKGRLQDEQWAKIATTMGKMDSAPLFIDDSPNMSLMEIRAKCRRLKQKHDLKLVVLDYLQLMSSGKKVESRQQEVSEFSRALKLLAKELEVPVIALSQLNRGSEQRQDKKPMVSDLRESGSIEQDADMVILLHRDDVYDKESPRAGEADVIVAKHRNGPTKTIVVAFQGHYSRFANMAHEGL
;
A
#
# COMPACT_ATOMS: atom_id res chain seq x y z
N MET A 1 -60.10 46.11 6.43
CA MET A 1 -59.00 45.14 6.61
C MET A 1 -59.20 44.05 5.55
N SER A 2 -58.55 44.14 4.38
CA SER A 2 -57.11 43.95 4.09
C SER A 2 -56.75 42.45 4.02
N MET A 3 -56.26 41.88 2.92
CA MET A 3 -55.93 42.44 1.59
C MET A 3 -56.30 41.42 0.52
N VAL A 4 -56.90 41.87 -0.58
CA VAL A 4 -56.95 41.09 -1.82
C VAL A 4 -55.58 41.22 -2.47
N SER A 5 -54.79 40.14 -2.49
CA SER A 5 -53.52 40.13 -3.23
C SER A 5 -53.84 39.99 -4.72
N GLU A 6 -53.49 41.03 -5.47
CA GLU A 6 -53.79 41.13 -6.89
C GLU A 6 -53.01 40.08 -7.69
N ARG A 7 -53.69 39.50 -8.70
CA ARG A 7 -53.04 38.71 -9.73
C ARG A 7 -52.26 39.66 -10.64
N SER A 8 -50.95 39.81 -10.43
CA SER A 8 -50.10 40.32 -11.50
C SER A 8 -49.92 39.23 -12.54
N SER A 9 -50.65 39.35 -13.65
CA SER A 9 -50.44 38.55 -14.86
C SER A 9 -49.10 38.94 -15.49
N GLY A 10 -48.01 38.40 -14.96
CA GLY A 10 -46.70 38.41 -15.61
C GLY A 10 -46.80 37.58 -16.87
N SER A 11 -46.70 38.24 -18.02
CA SER A 11 -46.85 37.65 -19.35
C SER A 11 -46.01 36.39 -19.54
N ASP A 12 -46.62 35.33 -20.08
CA ASP A 12 -45.88 34.27 -20.78
C ASP A 12 -45.04 34.93 -21.88
N ARG A 13 -43.75 35.04 -21.58
CA ARG A 13 -42.70 35.41 -22.53
C ARG A 13 -41.86 34.17 -22.73
N GLU A 14 -42.35 33.27 -23.59
CA GLU A 14 -41.52 32.30 -24.30
C GLU A 14 -40.53 33.05 -25.22
N TYR A 15 -39.56 33.71 -24.61
CA TYR A 15 -38.33 34.06 -25.28
C TYR A 15 -37.45 32.82 -25.23
N GLY A 16 -37.17 32.24 -26.40
CA GLY A 16 -36.09 31.26 -26.52
C GLY A 16 -34.83 31.85 -25.89
N ARG A 17 -34.22 31.13 -24.94
CA ARG A 17 -33.08 31.62 -24.17
C ARG A 17 -31.87 31.79 -25.09
N THR A 18 -31.72 32.98 -25.66
CA THR A 18 -30.52 33.36 -26.39
C THR A 18 -29.33 33.33 -25.41
N PRO A 19 -28.16 32.79 -25.80
CA PRO A 19 -26.98 32.83 -24.95
C PRO A 19 -26.59 34.28 -24.62
N PRO A 20 -25.99 34.52 -23.43
CA PRO A 20 -25.49 35.84 -23.05
C PRO A 20 -24.55 36.43 -24.12
N GLN A 21 -24.91 37.62 -24.60
CA GLN A 21 -24.25 38.32 -25.70
C GLN A 21 -24.49 39.82 -25.55
N ASP A 22 -23.60 40.64 -26.12
CA ASP A 22 -23.85 42.07 -26.35
C ASP A 22 -23.25 42.49 -27.69
N ASN A 23 -24.10 42.48 -28.73
CA ASN A 23 -23.67 42.80 -30.09
C ASN A 23 -23.17 44.24 -30.23
N VAL A 24 -23.68 45.18 -29.43
CA VAL A 24 -23.29 46.61 -29.54
C VAL A 24 -21.91 46.81 -28.92
N ALA A 25 -21.64 46.15 -27.79
CA ALA A 25 -20.30 46.11 -27.20
C ALA A 25 -19.29 45.45 -28.16
N GLU A 26 -19.60 44.29 -28.73
CA GLU A 26 -18.71 43.60 -29.69
C GLU A 26 -18.38 44.48 -30.92
N GLN A 27 -19.37 45.18 -31.47
CA GLN A 27 -19.16 46.09 -32.60
C GLN A 27 -18.31 47.30 -32.21
N SER A 28 -18.53 47.85 -31.01
CA SER A 28 -17.77 48.99 -30.48
C SER A 28 -16.32 48.63 -30.17
N VAL A 29 -16.05 47.40 -29.73
CA VAL A 29 -14.69 46.86 -29.55
C VAL A 29 -13.96 46.78 -30.89
N LEU A 30 -14.52 46.06 -31.86
CA LEU A 30 -13.85 45.85 -33.17
C LEU A 30 -13.66 47.17 -33.94
N GLY A 31 -14.66 48.04 -33.93
CA GLY A 31 -14.52 49.37 -34.53
C GLY A 31 -13.48 50.23 -33.81
N GLY A 32 -13.40 50.15 -32.47
CA GLY A 32 -12.43 50.89 -31.66
C GLY A 32 -10.99 50.44 -31.94
N MET A 33 -10.78 49.13 -32.04
CA MET A 33 -9.51 48.52 -32.48
C MET A 33 -9.10 48.97 -33.89
N MET A 34 -10.05 49.09 -34.83
CA MET A 34 -9.77 49.60 -36.19
C MET A 34 -9.59 51.12 -36.29
N LEU A 35 -9.84 51.86 -35.20
CA LEU A 35 -9.69 53.32 -35.11
C LEU A 35 -8.42 53.76 -34.39
N SER A 36 -7.91 52.98 -33.43
CA SER A 36 -6.71 53.33 -32.66
C SER A 36 -5.87 52.10 -32.32
N LYS A 37 -4.55 52.23 -32.49
CA LYS A 37 -3.58 51.21 -32.09
C LYS A 37 -3.58 50.97 -30.58
N ASP A 38 -3.83 52.02 -29.78
CA ASP A 38 -3.83 51.91 -28.32
C ASP A 38 -5.03 51.09 -27.84
N ALA A 39 -6.19 51.26 -28.50
CA ALA A 39 -7.38 50.46 -28.26
C ALA A 39 -7.18 48.96 -28.61
N ILE A 40 -6.22 48.60 -29.48
CA ILE A 40 -5.86 47.20 -29.71
C ILE A 40 -5.14 46.62 -28.48
N ALA A 41 -4.22 47.39 -27.88
CA ALA A 41 -3.49 46.94 -26.69
C ALA A 41 -4.45 46.68 -25.51
N ASP A 42 -5.28 47.68 -25.15
CA ASP A 42 -6.26 47.60 -24.07
C ASP A 42 -7.21 46.38 -24.21
N VAL A 43 -7.59 46.05 -25.45
CA VAL A 43 -8.52 44.95 -25.73
C VAL A 43 -7.84 43.58 -25.69
N VAL A 44 -6.59 43.46 -26.12
CA VAL A 44 -5.83 42.19 -26.12
C VAL A 44 -5.56 41.68 -24.70
N GLU A 45 -5.35 42.58 -23.75
CA GLU A 45 -5.25 42.23 -22.32
C GLU A 45 -6.55 41.58 -21.81
N VAL A 46 -7.71 42.00 -22.33
CA VAL A 46 -9.03 41.63 -21.80
C VAL A 46 -9.67 40.44 -22.52
N LEU A 47 -9.57 40.34 -23.85
CA LEU A 47 -10.32 39.39 -24.69
C LEU A 47 -9.47 38.33 -25.42
N ARG A 48 -10.16 37.31 -25.96
CA ARG A 48 -9.73 36.39 -27.03
C ARG A 48 -10.87 36.24 -28.05
N GLY A 49 -10.58 35.72 -29.25
CA GLY A 49 -11.59 35.49 -30.30
C GLY A 49 -12.84 34.74 -29.81
N VAL A 50 -12.65 33.71 -28.98
CA VAL A 50 -13.72 32.87 -28.39
C VAL A 50 -14.68 33.61 -27.44
N ASP A 51 -14.35 34.83 -26.99
CA ASP A 51 -15.23 35.64 -26.14
C ASP A 51 -16.34 36.33 -26.96
N PHE A 52 -16.17 36.50 -28.28
CA PHE A 52 -17.20 37.05 -29.17
C PHE A 52 -18.34 36.04 -29.39
N TYR A 53 -19.59 36.51 -29.39
CA TYR A 53 -20.75 35.66 -29.67
C TYR A 53 -20.91 35.34 -31.17
N LYS A 54 -20.49 36.27 -32.05
CA LYS A 54 -20.56 36.09 -33.50
C LYS A 54 -19.23 35.56 -34.05
N PRO A 55 -19.23 34.43 -34.79
CA PRO A 55 -18.05 33.95 -35.51
C PRO A 55 -17.49 34.99 -36.51
N ALA A 56 -18.36 35.82 -37.09
CA ALA A 56 -17.93 36.94 -37.93
C ALA A 56 -17.08 37.98 -37.17
N HIS A 57 -17.38 38.23 -35.90
CA HIS A 57 -16.61 39.15 -35.05
C HIS A 57 -15.29 38.52 -34.59
N GLU A 58 -15.30 37.22 -34.28
CA GLU A 58 -14.09 36.43 -34.00
C GLU A 58 -13.10 36.45 -35.18
N SER A 59 -13.55 36.18 -36.41
CA SER A 59 -12.70 36.30 -37.62
C SER A 59 -12.09 37.70 -37.80
N ILE A 60 -12.86 38.77 -37.55
CA ILE A 60 -12.36 40.14 -37.64
C ILE A 60 -11.33 40.41 -36.55
N TYR A 61 -11.57 39.97 -35.31
CA TYR A 61 -10.62 40.07 -34.20
C TYR A 61 -9.29 39.39 -34.55
N GLU A 62 -9.31 38.13 -34.99
CA GLU A 62 -8.10 37.37 -35.34
C GLU A 62 -7.36 37.96 -36.55
N ALA A 63 -8.04 38.64 -37.48
CA ALA A 63 -7.40 39.40 -38.54
C ALA A 63 -6.69 40.66 -38.00
N VAL A 64 -7.34 41.42 -37.11
CA VAL A 64 -6.77 42.60 -36.44
C VAL A 64 -5.55 42.23 -35.60
N ILE A 65 -5.63 41.17 -34.79
CA ILE A 65 -4.51 40.69 -33.97
C ILE A 65 -3.35 40.22 -34.85
N SER A 66 -3.63 39.53 -35.96
CA SER A 66 -2.59 39.10 -36.88
C SER A 66 -1.88 40.26 -37.57
N LEU A 67 -2.58 41.34 -37.94
CA LEU A 67 -1.97 42.55 -38.51
C LEU A 67 -1.10 43.25 -37.45
N TYR A 68 -1.65 43.44 -36.26
CA TYR A 68 -0.95 44.05 -35.12
C TYR A 68 0.32 43.28 -34.74
N GLY A 69 0.26 41.94 -34.70
CA GLY A 69 1.41 41.07 -34.43
C GLY A 69 2.50 41.09 -35.51
N ARG A 70 2.15 41.43 -36.76
CA ARG A 70 3.13 41.72 -37.84
C ARG A 70 3.65 43.16 -37.82
N GLY A 71 3.15 44.01 -36.91
CA GLY A 71 3.46 45.44 -36.84
C GLY A 71 2.79 46.29 -37.93
N GLU A 72 1.83 45.71 -38.66
CA GLU A 72 1.07 46.39 -39.71
C GLU A 72 -0.10 47.19 -39.10
N PRO A 73 -0.49 48.34 -39.66
CA PRO A 73 -1.69 49.04 -39.22
C PRO A 73 -2.92 48.16 -39.48
N ALA A 74 -3.84 48.10 -38.52
CA ALA A 74 -5.08 47.33 -38.60
C ALA A 74 -6.28 48.26 -38.76
N ASP A 75 -6.43 48.86 -39.94
CA ASP A 75 -7.59 49.67 -40.35
C ASP A 75 -8.59 48.85 -41.19
N ALA A 76 -9.76 49.42 -41.53
CA ALA A 76 -10.76 48.69 -42.31
C ALA A 76 -10.30 48.24 -43.71
N ILE A 77 -9.24 48.84 -44.29
CA ILE A 77 -8.75 48.47 -45.63
C ILE A 77 -7.80 47.28 -45.52
N THR A 78 -6.83 47.36 -44.60
CA THR A 78 -5.86 46.30 -44.29
C THR A 78 -6.53 45.06 -43.70
N VAL A 79 -7.51 45.24 -42.82
CA VAL A 79 -8.35 44.14 -42.29
C VAL A 79 -9.19 43.51 -43.41
N ALA A 80 -9.73 44.29 -44.35
CA ALA A 80 -10.43 43.73 -45.51
C ALA A 80 -9.52 42.90 -46.42
N ASP A 81 -8.30 43.36 -46.68
CA ASP A 81 -7.31 42.65 -47.49
C ASP A 81 -6.84 41.34 -46.80
N GLU A 82 -6.56 41.38 -45.50
CA GLU A 82 -6.21 40.18 -44.72
C GLU A 82 -7.36 39.15 -44.69
N LEU A 83 -8.60 39.58 -44.47
CA LEU A 83 -9.79 38.71 -44.53
C LEU A 83 -10.07 38.20 -45.96
N THR A 84 -9.69 38.95 -46.99
CA THR A 84 -9.80 38.51 -48.40
C THR A 84 -8.76 37.44 -48.71
N LYS A 85 -7.51 37.61 -48.27
CA LYS A 85 -6.44 36.61 -48.37
C LYS A 85 -6.78 35.31 -47.64
N ARG A 86 -7.52 35.38 -46.53
CA ARG A 86 -8.05 34.22 -45.78
C ARG A 86 -9.30 33.58 -46.41
N GLY A 87 -9.94 34.24 -47.37
CA GLY A 87 -11.21 33.78 -47.95
C GLY A 87 -12.43 33.96 -47.04
N GLU A 88 -12.33 34.81 -46.02
CA GLU A 88 -13.37 35.01 -44.99
C GLU A 88 -14.18 36.30 -45.17
N ILE A 89 -13.76 37.21 -46.07
CA ILE A 89 -14.38 38.53 -46.27
C ILE A 89 -15.89 38.48 -46.56
N GLU A 90 -16.38 37.47 -47.29
CA GLU A 90 -17.82 37.30 -47.53
C GLU A 90 -18.56 36.82 -46.27
N ARG A 91 -17.93 35.97 -45.45
CA ARG A 91 -18.53 35.40 -44.23
C ARG A 91 -18.72 36.44 -43.12
N VAL A 92 -17.89 37.49 -43.11
CA VAL A 92 -17.99 38.60 -42.15
C VAL A 92 -18.97 39.70 -42.57
N GLY A 93 -19.61 39.61 -43.75
CA GLY A 93 -20.53 40.62 -44.27
C GLY A 93 -19.92 41.61 -45.29
N GLY A 94 -18.71 41.33 -45.79
CA GLY A 94 -18.04 42.13 -46.81
C GLY A 94 -17.39 43.42 -46.29
N PRO A 95 -16.64 44.15 -47.16
CA PRO A 95 -15.90 45.36 -46.76
C PRO A 95 -16.78 46.47 -46.17
N ALA A 96 -18.03 46.59 -46.63
CA ALA A 96 -18.99 47.55 -46.10
C ALA A 96 -19.31 47.34 -44.61
N TYR A 97 -19.20 46.09 -44.11
CA TYR A 97 -19.43 45.81 -42.70
C TYR A 97 -18.35 46.42 -41.80
N LEU A 98 -17.08 46.39 -42.21
CA LEU A 98 -15.97 46.97 -41.45
C LEU A 98 -16.12 48.48 -41.27
N HIS A 99 -16.54 49.19 -42.32
CA HIS A 99 -16.90 50.61 -42.23
C HIS A 99 -18.11 50.87 -41.33
N THR A 100 -19.06 49.93 -41.27
CA THR A 100 -20.20 50.00 -40.34
C THR A 100 -19.76 49.84 -38.89
N LEU A 101 -18.80 48.94 -38.61
CA LEU A 101 -18.20 48.77 -37.28
C LEU A 101 -17.50 50.06 -36.82
N ILE A 102 -16.65 50.66 -37.66
CA ILE A 102 -16.02 51.96 -37.37
C ILE A 102 -17.06 53.05 -37.08
N SER A 103 -18.14 53.11 -37.87
CA SER A 103 -19.20 54.13 -37.72
C SER A 103 -20.06 53.95 -36.47
N SER A 104 -20.01 52.78 -35.82
CA SER A 104 -20.80 52.48 -34.61
C SER A 104 -20.11 52.87 -33.30
N VAL A 105 -18.82 53.23 -33.34
CA VAL A 105 -17.99 53.52 -32.16
C VAL A 105 -18.21 54.96 -31.67
N PRO A 106 -18.66 55.18 -30.42
CA PRO A 106 -18.79 56.54 -29.89
C PRO A 106 -17.44 57.20 -29.61
N THR A 107 -16.45 56.44 -29.12
CA THR A 107 -15.09 56.91 -28.83
C THR A 107 -14.15 55.70 -28.71
N ALA A 108 -13.02 55.70 -29.45
CA ALA A 108 -12.07 54.57 -29.42
C ALA A 108 -11.42 54.34 -28.04
N ALA A 109 -11.23 55.40 -27.24
CA ALA A 109 -10.67 55.33 -25.89
C ALA A 109 -11.49 54.50 -24.88
N ASN A 110 -12.75 54.18 -25.20
CA ASN A 110 -13.61 53.34 -24.34
C ASN A 110 -13.59 51.85 -24.74
N ALA A 111 -12.74 51.44 -25.70
CA ALA A 111 -12.68 50.07 -26.20
C ALA A 111 -12.43 49.03 -25.09
N GLY A 112 -11.53 49.32 -24.14
CA GLY A 112 -11.28 48.47 -22.98
C GLY A 112 -12.52 48.23 -22.11
N PHE A 113 -13.33 49.26 -21.86
CA PHE A 113 -14.60 49.12 -21.11
C PHE A 113 -15.62 48.24 -21.84
N TYR A 114 -15.77 48.42 -23.16
CA TYR A 114 -16.63 47.55 -23.95
C TYR A 114 -16.09 46.11 -24.01
N ALA A 115 -14.77 45.93 -23.99
CA ALA A 115 -14.14 44.61 -23.93
C ALA A 115 -14.44 43.88 -22.62
N GLU A 116 -14.52 44.58 -21.48
CA GLU A 116 -14.95 43.96 -20.22
C GLU A 116 -16.40 43.44 -20.31
N ILE A 117 -17.31 44.19 -20.95
CA ILE A 117 -18.70 43.75 -21.17
C ILE A 117 -18.74 42.48 -22.03
N VAL A 118 -17.97 42.43 -23.13
CA VAL A 118 -17.89 41.23 -23.99
C VAL A 118 -17.32 40.05 -23.20
N ARG A 119 -16.27 40.26 -22.39
CA ARG A 119 -15.66 39.23 -21.52
C ARG A 119 -16.67 38.68 -20.52
N GLU A 120 -17.45 39.53 -19.86
CA GLU A 120 -18.50 39.08 -18.93
C GLU A 120 -19.57 38.23 -19.62
N ARG A 121 -20.01 38.63 -20.83
CA ARG A 121 -20.96 37.83 -21.62
C ARG A 121 -20.35 36.51 -22.08
N GLY A 122 -19.08 36.49 -22.48
CA GLY A 122 -18.31 35.28 -22.82
C GLY A 122 -18.21 34.29 -21.66
N VAL A 123 -17.87 34.76 -20.45
CA VAL A 123 -17.83 33.93 -19.23
C VAL A 123 -19.21 33.37 -18.89
N LEU A 124 -20.26 34.20 -18.92
CA LEU A 124 -21.63 33.74 -18.68
C LEU A 124 -22.11 32.72 -19.74
N ARG A 125 -21.67 32.85 -20.99
CA ARG A 125 -21.95 31.89 -22.07
C ARG A 125 -21.24 30.56 -21.83
N ARG A 126 -19.94 30.56 -21.51
CA ARG A 126 -19.19 29.36 -21.13
C ARG A 126 -19.79 28.64 -19.92
N LEU A 127 -20.32 29.37 -18.94
CA LEU A 127 -21.03 28.78 -17.79
C LEU A 127 -22.31 28.03 -18.21
N VAL A 128 -23.07 28.55 -19.18
CA VAL A 128 -24.26 27.88 -19.73
C VAL A 128 -23.88 26.63 -20.51
N GLU A 129 -22.79 26.68 -21.28
CA GLU A 129 -22.25 25.54 -22.04
C GLU A 129 -21.76 24.41 -21.11
N ALA A 130 -20.94 24.74 -20.10
CA ALA A 130 -20.49 23.80 -19.08
C ALA A 130 -21.67 23.18 -18.32
N GLY A 131 -22.65 24.00 -17.90
CA GLY A 131 -23.89 23.51 -17.29
C GLY A 131 -24.66 22.54 -18.18
N THR A 132 -24.71 22.79 -19.49
CA THR A 132 -25.36 21.90 -20.47
C THR A 132 -24.62 20.57 -20.62
N LYS A 133 -23.28 20.59 -20.70
CA LYS A 133 -22.45 19.37 -20.71
C LYS A 133 -22.61 18.55 -19.42
N ILE A 134 -22.64 19.19 -18.25
CA ILE A 134 -22.81 18.49 -16.97
C ILE A 134 -24.18 17.79 -16.90
N VAL A 135 -25.23 18.41 -17.44
CA VAL A 135 -26.54 17.77 -17.60
C VAL A 135 -26.45 16.56 -18.55
N GLN A 136 -25.73 16.66 -19.67
CA GLN A 136 -25.52 15.53 -20.59
C GLN A 136 -24.73 14.37 -19.94
N LEU A 137 -23.68 14.67 -19.18
CA LEU A 137 -22.93 13.70 -18.38
C LEU A 137 -23.84 12.98 -17.37
N GLY A 138 -24.74 13.71 -16.69
CA GLY A 138 -25.70 13.11 -15.75
C GLY A 138 -26.77 12.20 -16.39
N TYR A 139 -27.01 12.31 -17.70
CA TYR A 139 -27.86 11.38 -18.46
C TYR A 139 -27.08 10.27 -19.19
N SER A 140 -25.75 10.33 -19.21
CA SER A 140 -24.90 9.34 -19.87
C SER A 140 -24.68 8.14 -18.94
N SER A 141 -25.21 6.98 -19.30
CA SER A 141 -25.27 5.79 -18.42
C SER A 141 -23.97 4.97 -18.30
N ASP A 142 -22.89 5.39 -18.97
CA ASP A 142 -21.60 4.67 -19.00
C ASP A 142 -20.52 5.41 -18.21
N GLY A 143 -19.98 4.76 -17.18
CA GLY A 143 -18.86 5.24 -16.35
C GLY A 143 -19.04 4.95 -14.86
N GLU A 144 -17.95 4.99 -14.09
CA GLU A 144 -18.04 5.04 -12.63
C GLU A 144 -18.50 6.43 -12.17
N VAL A 145 -19.28 6.48 -11.08
CA VAL A 145 -19.87 7.75 -10.59
C VAL A 145 -18.80 8.78 -10.26
N ASP A 146 -17.65 8.34 -9.72
CA ASP A 146 -16.55 9.23 -9.38
C ASP A 146 -15.88 9.85 -10.62
N ASP A 147 -15.76 9.11 -11.72
CA ASP A 147 -15.27 9.65 -13.01
C ASP A 147 -16.21 10.71 -13.59
N ILE A 148 -17.53 10.46 -13.54
CA ILE A 148 -18.55 11.42 -13.98
C ILE A 148 -18.50 12.70 -13.12
N VAL A 149 -18.31 12.57 -11.80
CA VAL A 149 -18.14 13.70 -10.88
C VAL A 149 -16.83 14.46 -11.16
N ASN A 150 -15.73 13.76 -11.42
CA ASN A 150 -14.44 14.37 -11.77
C ASN A 150 -14.51 15.14 -13.10
N ALA A 151 -15.17 14.58 -14.13
CA ALA A 151 -15.39 15.23 -15.40
C ALA A 151 -16.29 16.48 -15.25
N ALA A 152 -17.37 16.39 -14.48
CA ALA A 152 -18.23 17.53 -14.18
C ALA A 152 -17.51 18.65 -13.40
N GLN A 153 -16.62 18.30 -12.46
CA GLN A 153 -15.78 19.27 -11.77
C GLN A 153 -14.82 19.98 -12.75
N ALA A 154 -14.17 19.23 -13.64
CA ALA A 154 -13.23 19.80 -14.62
C ALA A 154 -13.91 20.84 -15.54
N GLU A 155 -15.13 20.56 -16.01
CA GLU A 155 -15.92 21.49 -16.84
C GLU A 155 -16.28 22.78 -16.08
N ILE A 156 -16.65 22.72 -14.78
CA ILE A 156 -16.88 23.92 -13.96
C ILE A 156 -15.58 24.71 -13.78
N TYR A 157 -14.44 24.03 -13.53
CA TYR A 157 -13.17 24.70 -13.30
C TYR A 157 -12.64 25.45 -14.53
N GLN A 158 -12.85 24.95 -15.75
CA GLN A 158 -12.49 25.66 -16.99
C GLN A 158 -13.21 27.01 -17.15
N VAL A 159 -14.41 27.16 -16.58
CA VAL A 159 -15.16 28.43 -16.57
C VAL A 159 -14.63 29.40 -15.51
N ALA A 160 -14.00 28.87 -14.44
CA ALA A 160 -13.52 29.64 -13.31
C ALA A 160 -12.08 30.16 -13.46
N GLU A 161 -11.38 29.79 -14.54
CA GLU A 161 -9.99 30.16 -14.78
C GLU A 161 -9.85 31.66 -15.13
N ARG A 162 -9.60 32.49 -14.11
CA ARG A 162 -9.03 33.82 -14.30
C ARG A 162 -7.60 33.66 -14.79
N ARG A 163 -7.22 34.41 -15.84
CA ARG A 163 -5.89 34.33 -16.46
C ARG A 163 -4.79 34.46 -15.40
N SER A 164 -3.82 33.57 -15.48
CA SER A 164 -2.43 33.85 -15.13
C SER A 164 -1.92 35.03 -15.96
N SER A 165 -1.13 35.91 -15.35
CA SER A 165 -0.39 36.96 -16.05
C SER A 165 0.59 36.38 -17.08
N GLU A 166 1.05 37.23 -18.00
CA GLU A 166 1.73 36.84 -19.25
C GLU A 166 3.11 36.19 -19.05
N ASP A 167 3.53 35.38 -20.03
CA ASP A 167 4.75 34.53 -20.00
C ASP A 167 6.09 35.31 -20.01
N TYR A 168 6.08 36.63 -20.20
CA TYR A 168 7.29 37.45 -20.29
C TYR A 168 7.12 38.79 -19.56
N THR A 169 7.84 38.97 -18.45
CA THR A 169 7.98 40.26 -17.74
C THR A 169 9.22 41.00 -18.21
N VAL A 170 9.18 42.34 -18.23
CA VAL A 170 10.35 43.13 -18.60
C VAL A 170 11.37 43.08 -17.45
N LEU A 171 12.65 42.83 -17.75
CA LEU A 171 13.70 42.70 -16.73
C LEU A 171 13.74 43.88 -15.73
N LYS A 172 13.36 45.09 -16.16
CA LYS A 172 13.25 46.27 -15.30
C LYS A 172 12.22 46.09 -14.17
N GLU A 173 11.05 45.53 -14.48
CA GLU A 173 9.95 45.31 -13.52
C GLU A 173 10.34 44.22 -12.51
N VAL A 174 11.02 43.17 -12.99
CA VAL A 174 11.57 42.10 -12.14
C VAL A 174 12.70 42.62 -11.26
N ILE A 175 13.54 43.54 -11.75
CA ILE A 175 14.59 44.18 -10.94
C ILE A 175 13.98 45.07 -9.87
N GLU A 176 12.96 45.88 -10.19
CA GLU A 176 12.28 46.74 -9.20
C GLU A 176 11.66 45.88 -8.07
N SER A 177 10.92 44.82 -8.38
CA SER A 177 10.41 43.90 -7.34
C SER A 177 11.51 43.14 -6.59
N THR A 178 12.59 42.73 -7.26
CA THR A 178 13.73 42.06 -6.61
C THR A 178 14.47 43.02 -5.65
N VAL A 179 14.59 44.30 -6.00
CA VAL A 179 15.18 45.33 -5.12
C VAL A 179 14.28 45.56 -3.90
N ASP A 180 12.97 45.69 -4.10
CA ASP A 180 12.00 45.79 -3.00
C ASP A 180 12.09 44.56 -2.06
N GLU A 181 12.25 43.34 -2.59
CA GLU A 181 12.48 42.13 -1.78
C GLU A 181 13.82 42.15 -1.03
N ILE A 182 14.89 42.70 -1.63
CA ILE A 182 16.20 42.86 -0.99
C ILE A 182 16.13 43.90 0.14
N GLU A 183 15.46 45.03 -0.07
CA GLU A 183 15.26 46.05 0.97
C GLU A 183 14.33 45.57 2.09
N ALA A 184 13.26 44.82 1.75
CA ALA A 184 12.40 44.15 2.72
C ALA A 184 13.13 43.07 3.52
N ALA A 185 14.15 42.42 2.95
CA ALA A 185 15.00 41.49 3.66
C ALA A 185 16.08 42.17 4.51
N GLY A 186 16.62 43.32 4.07
CA GLY A 186 17.59 44.12 4.84
C GLY A 186 16.96 44.83 6.05
N SER A 187 15.66 45.12 6.00
CA SER A 187 14.90 45.76 7.09
C SER A 187 14.29 44.78 8.11
N ARG A 188 14.22 43.48 7.79
CA ARG A 188 13.84 42.41 8.73
C ARG A 188 15.07 41.87 9.45
N GLY A 189 15.38 42.40 10.63
CA GLY A 189 16.49 41.90 11.47
C GLY A 189 16.38 40.39 11.75
N GLU A 190 17.46 39.66 11.48
CA GLU A 190 17.65 38.20 11.73
C GLU A 190 16.46 37.29 11.36
N GLY A 191 15.66 37.68 10.37
CA GLY A 191 14.48 36.93 9.91
C GLY A 191 14.81 35.93 8.80
N MET A 192 14.64 34.63 9.07
CA MET A 192 14.81 33.57 8.08
C MET A 192 13.82 33.72 6.91
N ARG A 193 14.31 33.57 5.66
CA ARG A 193 13.50 33.77 4.44
C ARG A 193 12.57 32.59 4.11
N GLY A 194 13.07 31.36 4.27
CA GLY A 194 12.35 30.13 3.93
C GLY A 194 11.57 29.50 5.10
N VAL A 195 11.06 28.30 4.87
CA VAL A 195 10.45 27.44 5.89
C VAL A 195 11.54 26.88 6.81
N PRO A 196 11.54 27.19 8.12
CA PRO A 196 12.56 26.75 9.06
C PRO A 196 12.48 25.24 9.33
N THR A 197 13.58 24.55 9.11
CA THR A 197 13.69 23.10 9.36
C THR A 197 13.75 22.78 10.84
N GLY A 198 14.19 23.73 11.67
CA GLY A 198 14.38 23.55 13.11
C GLY A 198 15.76 23.00 13.49
N PHE A 199 16.63 22.78 12.50
CA PHE A 199 18.04 22.45 12.69
C PHE A 199 18.89 23.67 12.36
N ILE A 200 19.61 24.23 13.34
CA ILE A 200 20.27 25.54 13.23
C ILE A 200 21.25 25.55 12.07
N GLU A 201 22.19 24.59 12.02
CA GLU A 201 23.16 24.50 10.93
C GLU A 201 22.56 24.22 9.54
N LEU A 202 21.38 23.58 9.47
CA LEU A 202 20.69 23.35 8.19
C LEU A 202 19.98 24.62 7.74
N ASP A 203 19.38 25.35 8.67
CA ASP A 203 18.73 26.62 8.44
C ASP A 203 19.75 27.73 8.10
N GLU A 204 20.94 27.73 8.69
CA GLU A 204 22.07 28.59 8.28
C GLU A 204 22.50 28.30 6.83
N LEU A 205 22.66 27.02 6.48
CA LEU A 205 23.08 26.56 5.15
C LEU A 205 22.05 26.86 4.05
N THR A 206 20.76 26.75 4.37
CA THR A 206 19.66 26.80 3.39
C THR A 206 18.87 28.11 3.43
N GLN A 207 19.00 28.89 4.51
CA GLN A 207 18.12 30.02 4.86
C GLN A 207 16.64 29.60 5.00
N GLY A 208 16.42 28.34 5.40
CA GLY A 208 15.13 27.64 5.37
C GLY A 208 14.79 27.09 3.98
N PHE A 209 13.83 26.16 3.91
CA PHE A 209 13.37 25.60 2.63
C PHE A 209 12.53 26.62 1.85
N GLN A 210 12.91 26.91 0.61
CA GLN A 210 12.33 28.00 -0.18
C GLN A 210 11.11 27.53 -1.01
N GLY A 211 10.22 28.46 -1.33
CA GLY A 211 9.12 28.22 -2.28
C GLY A 211 9.62 27.69 -3.62
N GLY A 212 8.87 26.79 -4.26
CA GLY A 212 9.25 26.23 -5.57
C GLY A 212 10.29 25.10 -5.53
N GLN A 213 10.82 24.75 -4.35
CA GLN A 213 11.81 23.68 -4.20
C GLN A 213 11.18 22.29 -4.06
N MET A 214 11.73 21.30 -4.77
CA MET A 214 11.56 19.88 -4.50
C MET A 214 12.76 19.40 -3.70
N ILE A 215 12.53 18.98 -2.46
CA ILE A 215 13.53 18.49 -1.52
C ILE A 215 13.34 16.99 -1.35
N VAL A 216 14.36 16.21 -1.64
CA VAL A 216 14.34 14.75 -1.44
C VAL A 216 15.09 14.44 -0.16
N ILE A 217 14.40 13.88 0.83
CA ILE A 217 15.04 13.31 2.02
C ILE A 217 15.12 11.80 1.80
N ALA A 218 16.34 11.27 1.79
CA ALA A 218 16.56 9.86 1.53
C ALA A 218 17.38 9.19 2.63
N ALA A 219 16.92 8.01 3.04
CA ALA A 219 17.53 7.23 4.10
C ALA A 219 17.58 5.75 3.69
N ARG A 220 18.49 4.99 4.30
CA ARG A 220 18.47 3.53 4.16
C ARG A 220 17.34 2.93 5.01
N PRO A 221 16.60 1.94 4.52
CA PRO A 221 15.68 1.16 5.34
C PRO A 221 16.36 0.42 6.49
N ALA A 222 15.60 0.13 7.56
CA ALA A 222 15.92 -0.82 8.63
C ALA A 222 17.18 -0.56 9.51
N MET A 223 17.10 0.42 10.40
CA MET A 223 18.04 0.58 11.54
C MET A 223 17.58 -0.16 12.82
N GLY A 224 17.00 -1.37 12.71
CA GLY A 224 16.48 -2.10 13.89
C GLY A 224 15.59 -3.32 13.61
N LYS A 225 16.01 -4.24 12.71
CA LYS A 225 15.24 -5.45 12.33
C LYS A 225 16.08 -6.74 12.29
N ALA A 226 17.22 -6.80 13.00
CA ALA A 226 18.14 -7.93 12.90
C ALA A 226 17.67 -9.15 13.71
N LEU A 227 17.80 -10.35 13.13
CA LEU A 227 17.44 -11.66 13.71
C LEU A 227 18.61 -12.63 13.55
N ALA A 228 18.74 -13.61 14.45
CA ALA A 228 19.79 -14.63 14.37
C ALA A 228 19.71 -15.42 13.06
N LEU A 229 20.87 -15.79 12.47
CA LEU A 229 20.91 -16.45 11.15
C LEU A 229 20.13 -17.77 11.09
N ASP A 230 20.04 -18.50 12.19
CA ASP A 230 19.29 -19.75 12.33
C ASP A 230 17.77 -19.54 12.47
N THR A 231 17.31 -18.29 12.56
CA THR A 231 15.88 -17.96 12.61
C THR A 231 15.19 -18.45 11.33
N ALA A 232 14.27 -19.39 11.48
CA ALA A 232 13.46 -19.90 10.38
C ALA A 232 12.54 -18.80 9.83
N ILE A 233 12.55 -18.63 8.50
CA ILE A 233 11.69 -17.69 7.76
C ILE A 233 10.73 -18.51 6.88
N PRO A 234 9.41 -18.28 6.97
CA PRO A 234 8.43 -19.01 6.19
C PRO A 234 8.43 -18.55 4.73
N THR A 235 8.34 -19.50 3.81
CA THR A 235 8.22 -19.26 2.36
C THR A 235 6.93 -19.89 1.83
N PRO A 236 6.45 -19.51 0.63
CA PRO A 236 5.29 -20.16 -0.01
C PRO A 236 5.47 -21.66 -0.24
N THR A 237 6.72 -22.15 -0.33
CA THR A 237 7.06 -23.55 -0.59
C THR A 237 7.50 -24.33 0.66
N GLY A 238 7.77 -23.65 1.77
CA GLY A 238 8.22 -24.28 3.01
C GLY A 238 8.90 -23.30 3.97
N TRP A 239 10.20 -23.52 4.19
CA TRP A 239 11.02 -22.75 5.13
C TRP A 239 12.40 -22.46 4.51
N THR A 240 12.93 -21.28 4.78
CA THR A 240 14.34 -20.92 4.64
C THR A 240 14.87 -20.45 6.01
N THR A 241 16.14 -20.08 6.12
CA THR A 241 16.70 -19.44 7.31
C THR A 241 17.13 -17.99 7.01
N MET A 242 17.24 -17.16 8.04
CA MET A 242 17.74 -15.79 7.93
C MET A 242 19.18 -15.73 7.37
N GLY A 243 19.97 -16.79 7.55
CA GLY A 243 21.30 -16.94 6.93
C GLY A 243 21.24 -17.29 5.44
N GLU A 244 20.33 -18.17 5.03
CA GLU A 244 20.27 -18.70 3.66
C GLU A 244 19.47 -17.83 2.68
N VAL A 245 18.49 -17.07 3.17
CA VAL A 245 17.60 -16.23 2.34
C VAL A 245 18.36 -15.20 1.49
N GLN A 246 17.97 -15.08 0.23
CA GLN A 246 18.59 -14.23 -0.79
C GLN A 246 17.60 -13.22 -1.38
N VAL A 247 18.13 -12.24 -2.08
CA VAL A 247 17.33 -11.27 -2.84
C VAL A 247 16.71 -11.99 -4.04
N GLY A 248 15.40 -11.87 -4.20
CA GLY A 248 14.61 -12.60 -5.20
C GLY A 248 13.80 -13.77 -4.63
N ASP A 249 14.15 -14.29 -3.45
CA ASP A 249 13.37 -15.34 -2.77
C ASP A 249 11.97 -14.83 -2.37
N GLU A 250 10.99 -15.73 -2.28
CA GLU A 250 9.68 -15.40 -1.70
C GLU A 250 9.58 -15.81 -0.23
N VAL A 251 9.16 -14.87 0.62
CA VAL A 251 8.84 -15.09 2.03
C VAL A 251 7.39 -14.66 2.31
N ILE A 252 6.87 -14.89 3.52
CA ILE A 252 5.50 -14.51 3.85
C ILE A 252 5.44 -13.21 4.66
N ALA A 253 4.60 -12.26 4.22
CA ALA A 253 4.31 -10.99 4.87
C ALA A 253 3.37 -11.15 6.09
N ALA A 254 3.29 -10.13 6.94
CA ALA A 254 2.56 -10.19 8.20
C ALA A 254 1.03 -10.37 8.10
N ASP A 255 0.45 -10.16 6.92
CA ASP A 255 -0.97 -10.42 6.61
C ASP A 255 -1.21 -11.82 6.00
N GLY A 256 -0.14 -12.63 5.90
CA GLY A 256 -0.16 -13.98 5.37
C GLY A 256 0.11 -14.09 3.87
N THR A 257 0.30 -12.99 3.14
CA THR A 257 0.53 -13.02 1.68
C THR A 257 2.00 -13.35 1.32
N PRO A 258 2.27 -14.04 0.20
CA PRO A 258 3.61 -14.13 -0.39
C PRO A 258 4.15 -12.75 -0.75
N SER A 259 5.44 -12.54 -0.53
CA SER A 259 6.15 -11.31 -0.91
C SER A 259 7.62 -11.58 -1.19
N ARG A 260 8.14 -10.97 -2.25
CA ARG A 260 9.53 -11.15 -2.68
C ARG A 260 10.49 -10.37 -1.78
N VAL A 261 11.60 -10.98 -1.42
CA VAL A 261 12.73 -10.33 -0.73
C VAL A 261 13.43 -9.41 -1.73
N VAL A 262 13.37 -8.10 -1.48
CA VAL A 262 14.02 -7.08 -2.33
C VAL A 262 15.43 -6.77 -1.88
N ALA A 263 15.75 -7.01 -0.60
CA ALA A 263 17.09 -6.80 -0.08
C ALA A 263 17.37 -7.64 1.17
N ALA A 264 18.64 -7.95 1.41
CA ALA A 264 19.14 -8.60 2.61
C ALA A 264 20.45 -7.93 3.04
N THR A 265 20.67 -7.74 4.34
CA THR A 265 21.92 -7.14 4.86
C THR A 265 23.06 -8.15 4.82
N GLU A 266 24.29 -7.68 5.02
CA GLU A 266 25.37 -8.55 5.48
C GLU A 266 25.08 -9.10 6.89
N VAL A 267 25.87 -10.10 7.30
CA VAL A 267 25.83 -10.68 8.64
C VAL A 267 26.50 -9.72 9.63
N MET A 268 25.75 -9.30 10.63
CA MET A 268 26.21 -8.42 11.70
C MET A 268 26.63 -9.27 12.91
N THR A 269 27.89 -9.13 13.34
CA THR A 269 28.42 -9.80 14.54
C THR A 269 28.43 -8.86 15.74
N GLU A 270 28.66 -9.41 16.94
CA GLU A 270 28.94 -8.66 18.18
C GLU A 270 27.83 -7.67 18.58
N ARG A 271 26.57 -7.91 18.17
CA ARG A 271 25.39 -7.16 18.67
C ARG A 271 24.91 -7.79 19.99
N PRO A 272 24.53 -7.01 21.02
CA PRO A 272 23.82 -7.57 22.17
C PRO A 272 22.55 -8.28 21.71
N CYS A 273 22.44 -9.57 22.02
CA CYS A 273 21.37 -10.45 21.56
C CYS A 273 20.51 -10.91 22.73
N TYR A 274 19.23 -11.12 22.45
CA TYR A 274 18.24 -11.47 23.46
C TYR A 274 17.35 -12.60 22.94
N ARG A 275 17.08 -13.58 23.80
CA ARG A 275 16.07 -14.61 23.60
C ARG A 275 14.72 -14.06 24.07
N VAL A 276 13.80 -13.84 23.14
CA VAL A 276 12.42 -13.43 23.41
C VAL A 276 11.55 -14.69 23.40
N SER A 277 11.09 -15.13 24.57
CA SER A 277 10.21 -16.30 24.69
C SER A 277 8.75 -15.86 24.83
N PHE A 278 7.83 -16.60 24.21
CA PHE A 278 6.39 -16.31 24.14
C PHE A 278 5.56 -17.27 25.02
N ASP A 279 4.33 -16.88 25.37
CA ASP A 279 3.45 -17.64 26.28
C ASP A 279 2.81 -18.91 25.68
N ASP A 280 3.16 -19.24 24.44
CA ASP A 280 2.92 -20.55 23.81
C ASP A 280 4.21 -21.41 23.72
N GLY A 281 5.33 -20.93 24.26
CA GLY A 281 6.62 -21.61 24.25
C GLY A 281 7.37 -21.51 22.92
N SER A 282 7.01 -20.59 22.03
CA SER A 282 7.90 -20.22 20.93
C SER A 282 8.96 -19.23 21.38
N GLU A 283 10.10 -19.19 20.69
CA GLU A 283 11.20 -18.28 20.99
C GLU A 283 11.74 -17.68 19.69
N ILE A 284 12.23 -16.44 19.77
CA ILE A 284 13.01 -15.80 18.71
C ILE A 284 14.25 -15.17 19.34
N VAL A 285 15.40 -15.31 18.67
CA VAL A 285 16.62 -14.58 19.01
C VAL A 285 16.72 -13.34 18.13
N ALA A 286 16.74 -12.19 18.79
CA ALA A 286 16.75 -10.88 18.14
C ALA A 286 17.82 -9.98 18.76
N ASP A 287 18.30 -8.99 18.00
CA ASP A 287 19.19 -7.98 18.56
C ASP A 287 18.46 -7.02 19.50
N GLU A 288 19.23 -6.26 20.28
CA GLU A 288 18.69 -5.30 21.25
C GLU A 288 17.69 -4.32 20.64
N GLN A 289 18.01 -3.82 19.45
CA GLN A 289 17.30 -2.76 18.74
C GLN A 289 16.12 -3.28 17.91
N HIS A 290 15.94 -4.61 17.80
CA HIS A 290 14.90 -5.23 17.01
C HIS A 290 13.49 -4.75 17.41
N GLN A 291 12.73 -4.26 16.43
CA GLN A 291 11.46 -3.58 16.65
C GLN A 291 10.23 -4.48 16.49
N TRP A 292 9.45 -4.60 17.58
CA TRP A 292 8.24 -5.44 17.68
C TRP A 292 6.96 -4.59 17.83
N LEU A 293 5.92 -4.86 17.05
CA LEU A 293 4.59 -4.29 17.30
C LEU A 293 3.92 -4.98 18.50
N THR A 294 3.89 -4.31 19.65
CA THR A 294 3.41 -4.88 20.92
C THR A 294 2.19 -4.16 21.51
N ASP A 295 1.16 -4.94 21.82
CA ASP A 295 0.05 -4.55 22.69
C ASP A 295 0.50 -4.62 24.17
N THR A 296 0.07 -3.66 24.99
CA THR A 296 0.34 -3.60 26.44
C THR A 296 -0.88 -3.95 27.27
N ARG A 297 -0.72 -4.15 28.59
CA ARG A 297 -1.88 -4.41 29.47
C ARG A 297 -2.87 -3.23 29.47
N SER A 298 -2.40 -1.99 29.30
CA SER A 298 -3.28 -0.83 29.15
C SER A 298 -3.97 -0.80 27.78
N SER A 299 -3.27 -1.03 26.66
CA SER A 299 -3.92 -1.07 25.33
C SER A 299 -4.98 -2.17 25.23
N ARG A 300 -4.69 -3.37 25.75
CA ARG A 300 -5.68 -4.48 25.79
C ARG A 300 -6.91 -4.15 26.63
N ARG A 301 -6.76 -3.49 27.80
CA ARG A 301 -7.92 -3.05 28.61
C ARG A 301 -8.70 -1.93 27.92
N SER A 302 -8.02 -1.01 27.24
CA SER A 302 -8.66 0.09 26.51
C SER A 302 -9.48 -0.42 25.33
N ALA A 303 -8.91 -1.32 24.52
CA ALA A 303 -9.63 -2.01 23.45
C ALA A 303 -10.84 -2.80 23.98
N GLN A 304 -10.68 -3.55 25.08
CA GLN A 304 -11.77 -4.31 25.68
C GLN A 304 -12.90 -3.41 26.21
N ALA A 305 -12.58 -2.24 26.78
CA ALA A 305 -13.56 -1.25 27.21
C ALA A 305 -14.30 -0.60 26.02
N ALA A 306 -13.60 -0.31 24.92
CA ALA A 306 -14.20 0.22 23.69
C ALA A 306 -15.13 -0.80 23.00
N ILE A 307 -14.86 -2.10 23.13
CA ILE A 307 -15.74 -3.17 22.61
C ILE A 307 -16.98 -3.37 23.50
N ALA A 308 -16.86 -3.17 24.82
CA ALA A 308 -17.96 -3.41 25.77
C ALA A 308 -19.06 -2.35 25.74
N ASN A 309 -18.76 -1.12 25.32
CA ASN A 309 -19.73 -0.05 25.15
C ASN A 309 -20.21 0.00 23.68
N TYR A 310 -21.52 -0.13 23.44
CA TYR A 310 -22.14 0.01 22.11
C TYR A 310 -21.94 1.42 21.55
N GLY A 311 -20.80 1.71 20.91
CA GLY A 311 -20.46 3.09 20.55
C GLY A 311 -19.14 3.36 19.82
N ARG A 312 -18.74 2.49 18.86
CA ARG A 312 -17.56 2.64 17.98
C ARG A 312 -16.18 2.65 18.69
N ALA A 313 -15.13 2.29 17.94
CA ALA A 313 -13.74 2.31 18.39
C ALA A 313 -13.16 3.72 18.73
N LYS A 314 -13.98 4.79 18.66
CA LYS A 314 -13.57 6.18 18.92
C LYS A 314 -13.08 6.43 20.36
N ASN A 315 -13.45 5.58 21.31
CA ASN A 315 -13.13 5.76 22.74
C ASN A 315 -11.91 4.95 23.21
N GLN A 316 -11.14 4.34 22.30
CA GLN A 316 -9.89 3.67 22.66
C GLN A 316 -8.79 4.71 22.96
N GLN A 317 -8.32 4.75 24.20
CA GLN A 317 -7.31 5.68 24.72
C GLN A 317 -5.88 5.15 24.65
N THR A 318 -5.68 3.87 24.30
CA THR A 318 -4.36 3.23 24.34
C THR A 318 -4.27 2.13 23.29
N PHE A 319 -3.24 2.15 22.44
CA PHE A 319 -3.11 1.28 21.26
C PHE A 319 -1.85 0.39 21.31
N ALA A 320 -1.77 -0.55 20.37
CA ALA A 320 -0.53 -1.29 20.11
C ALA A 320 0.58 -0.33 19.68
N ALA A 321 1.83 -0.66 19.99
CA ALA A 321 2.97 0.23 19.78
C ALA A 321 4.25 -0.54 19.51
N ILE A 322 5.08 0.01 18.64
CA ILE A 322 6.42 -0.51 18.35
C ILE A 322 7.32 -0.33 19.59
N ARG A 323 8.12 -1.35 19.92
CA ARG A 323 9.09 -1.40 21.03
C ARG A 323 10.32 -2.19 20.63
N THR A 324 11.50 -1.80 21.09
CA THR A 324 12.73 -2.59 20.92
C THR A 324 12.75 -3.81 21.84
N THR A 325 13.62 -4.78 21.59
CA THR A 325 13.82 -5.93 22.50
C THR A 325 14.25 -5.48 23.90
N ALA A 326 15.12 -4.45 23.99
CA ALA A 326 15.47 -3.80 25.27
C ALA A 326 14.24 -3.23 26.01
N ASP A 327 13.35 -2.53 25.31
CA ASP A 327 12.14 -1.94 25.89
C ASP A 327 11.17 -3.00 26.42
N ILE A 328 11.06 -4.13 25.71
CA ILE A 328 10.23 -5.25 26.13
C ILE A 328 10.83 -5.88 27.40
N ARG A 329 12.16 -6.06 27.47
CA ARG A 329 12.84 -6.53 28.68
C ARG A 329 12.64 -5.59 29.87
N SER A 330 12.92 -4.30 29.70
CA SER A 330 12.86 -3.30 30.78
C SER A 330 11.44 -3.08 31.30
N THR A 331 10.41 -3.28 30.46
CA THR A 331 9.00 -3.08 30.84
C THR A 331 8.15 -4.36 30.76
N LEU A 332 8.78 -5.54 30.84
CA LEU A 332 8.19 -6.87 30.67
C LEU A 332 6.96 -7.13 31.56
N ARG A 333 7.01 -6.62 32.79
CA ARG A 333 5.95 -6.74 33.80
C ARG A 333 5.42 -5.37 34.19
N CYS A 334 4.15 -5.33 34.58
CA CYS A 334 3.52 -4.13 35.10
C CYS A 334 4.11 -3.79 36.48
N THR A 335 4.32 -2.51 36.77
CA THR A 335 4.77 -1.96 38.06
C THR A 335 3.71 -2.05 39.18
N THR A 336 2.78 -3.00 39.09
CA THR A 336 1.76 -3.26 40.11
C THR A 336 2.21 -4.36 41.06
N LYS A 337 1.64 -4.41 42.26
CA LYS A 337 1.92 -5.43 43.31
C LYS A 337 1.77 -6.89 42.83
N GLU A 338 1.07 -7.12 41.72
CA GLU A 338 0.84 -8.44 41.10
C GLU A 338 1.85 -8.80 39.99
N ALA A 339 2.76 -7.90 39.61
CA ALA A 339 3.82 -8.10 38.60
C ALA A 339 3.37 -8.80 37.29
N ARG A 340 2.14 -8.50 36.82
CA ARG A 340 1.51 -9.15 35.66
C ARG A 340 2.21 -8.81 34.34
N LEU A 341 2.24 -9.76 33.41
CA LEU A 341 2.82 -9.58 32.07
C LEU A 341 2.25 -8.36 31.35
N ASN A 342 3.14 -7.55 30.77
CA ASN A 342 2.80 -6.31 30.11
C ASN A 342 2.59 -6.49 28.61
N HIS A 343 3.54 -7.12 27.90
CA HIS A 343 3.58 -7.13 26.44
C HIS A 343 2.93 -8.37 25.80
N SER A 344 2.31 -8.16 24.64
CA SER A 344 1.89 -9.20 23.70
C SER A 344 2.09 -8.76 22.26
N VAL A 345 2.33 -9.70 21.35
CA VAL A 345 2.35 -9.49 19.90
C VAL A 345 1.09 -10.12 19.30
N ARG A 346 0.56 -9.54 18.23
CA ARG A 346 -0.60 -10.12 17.53
C ARG A 346 -0.18 -11.35 16.73
N ASN A 347 -1.08 -12.33 16.63
CA ASN A 347 -0.88 -13.45 15.72
C ASN A 347 -0.98 -12.97 14.27
N VAL A 348 -0.32 -13.69 13.36
CA VAL A 348 -0.62 -13.63 11.92
C VAL A 348 -2.08 -14.01 11.64
N THR A 349 -2.64 -13.51 10.55
CA THR A 349 -3.82 -14.05 9.86
C THR A 349 -3.54 -15.43 9.25
N ALA A 350 -4.54 -16.09 8.66
CA ALA A 350 -4.27 -17.30 7.90
C ALA A 350 -3.38 -16.98 6.67
N LEU A 351 -2.39 -17.83 6.36
CA LEU A 351 -1.53 -17.62 5.19
C LEU A 351 -2.38 -17.67 3.91
N GLN A 352 -2.19 -16.73 2.99
CA GLN A 352 -2.97 -16.58 1.77
C GLN A 352 -2.21 -17.22 0.59
N LEU A 353 -2.27 -18.55 0.52
CA LEU A 353 -1.55 -19.36 -0.47
C LEU A 353 -2.49 -19.91 -1.54
N ALA A 354 -1.95 -20.12 -2.75
CA ALA A 354 -2.71 -20.66 -3.87
C ALA A 354 -3.16 -22.12 -3.63
N PRO A 355 -4.31 -22.56 -4.20
CA PRO A 355 -4.72 -23.96 -4.18
C PRO A 355 -3.67 -24.87 -4.82
N GLN A 356 -3.48 -26.06 -4.23
CA GLN A 356 -2.52 -27.06 -4.69
C GLN A 356 -3.26 -28.29 -5.27
N GLU A 357 -2.67 -28.94 -6.27
CA GLU A 357 -3.12 -30.27 -6.72
C GLU A 357 -2.63 -31.34 -5.74
N LEU A 358 -3.52 -31.78 -4.85
CA LEU A 358 -3.20 -32.70 -3.77
C LEU A 358 -3.53 -34.14 -4.16
N ALA A 359 -2.57 -35.05 -3.98
CA ALA A 359 -2.72 -36.45 -4.38
C ALA A 359 -3.83 -37.19 -3.60
N VAL A 360 -4.11 -36.78 -2.37
CA VAL A 360 -5.22 -37.24 -1.53
C VAL A 360 -6.01 -36.02 -1.09
N GLY A 361 -7.33 -36.16 -0.98
CA GLY A 361 -8.20 -35.07 -0.51
C GLY A 361 -7.81 -34.65 0.91
N PRO A 362 -7.82 -33.33 1.24
CA PRO A 362 -7.27 -32.87 2.50
C PRO A 362 -7.97 -33.49 3.71
N TYR A 363 -9.30 -33.61 3.69
CA TYR A 363 -10.06 -34.20 4.80
C TYR A 363 -9.73 -35.69 4.96
N THR A 364 -9.72 -36.45 3.87
CA THR A 364 -9.41 -37.88 3.89
C THR A 364 -7.98 -38.15 4.35
N LEU A 365 -7.01 -37.31 3.95
CA LEU A 365 -5.64 -37.42 4.47
C LEU A 365 -5.61 -37.13 5.97
N GLY A 366 -6.31 -36.10 6.44
CA GLY A 366 -6.37 -35.76 7.87
C GLY A 366 -6.97 -36.88 8.71
N ALA A 367 -8.10 -37.43 8.28
CA ALA A 367 -8.76 -38.56 8.94
C ALA A 367 -7.89 -39.83 8.93
N TRP A 368 -7.16 -40.10 7.85
CA TRP A 368 -6.21 -41.23 7.81
C TRP A 368 -4.95 -40.97 8.66
N LEU A 369 -4.46 -39.74 8.76
CA LEU A 369 -3.34 -39.41 9.63
C LEU A 369 -3.68 -39.62 11.10
N GLY A 370 -4.92 -39.38 11.53
CA GLY A 370 -5.43 -39.77 12.86
C GLY A 370 -5.69 -41.27 12.97
N ASP A 371 -6.91 -41.71 12.68
CA ASP A 371 -7.39 -43.10 12.88
C ASP A 371 -7.01 -44.10 11.77
N GLY A 372 -6.18 -43.72 10.80
CA GLY A 372 -5.71 -44.61 9.74
C GLY A 372 -4.61 -45.59 10.17
N HIS A 373 -4.58 -46.77 9.56
CA HIS A 373 -3.51 -47.75 9.76
C HIS A 373 -2.20 -47.28 9.15
N SER A 374 -1.14 -47.12 9.96
CA SER A 374 0.15 -46.58 9.50
C SER A 374 0.80 -47.30 8.30
N ARG A 375 0.43 -48.55 8.00
CA ARG A 375 1.00 -49.35 6.88
C ARG A 375 -0.02 -49.79 5.82
N ALA A 376 -1.26 -49.31 5.88
CA ALA A 376 -2.33 -49.73 4.95
C ALA A 376 -3.33 -48.60 4.64
N ALA A 377 -3.95 -48.66 3.46
CA ALA A 377 -5.10 -47.83 3.09
C ALA A 377 -6.38 -48.27 3.84
N ARG A 378 -6.37 -48.14 5.16
CA ARG A 378 -7.52 -48.46 6.04
C ARG A 378 -7.68 -47.40 7.11
N ILE A 379 -8.92 -47.15 7.50
CA ILE A 379 -9.33 -46.29 8.62
C ILE A 379 -10.27 -47.07 9.54
N THR A 380 -10.17 -46.84 10.85
CA THR A 380 -10.97 -47.52 11.86
C THR A 380 -11.81 -46.48 12.59
N SER A 381 -13.09 -46.35 12.22
CA SER A 381 -13.98 -45.33 12.80
C SER A 381 -15.41 -45.85 12.93
N ALA A 382 -16.04 -45.51 14.06
CA ALA A 382 -17.45 -45.77 14.34
C ALA A 382 -18.37 -44.56 14.02
N ASP A 383 -17.81 -43.40 13.70
CA ASP A 383 -18.58 -42.20 13.31
C ASP A 383 -18.88 -42.24 11.79
N GLU A 384 -20.12 -42.53 11.43
CA GLU A 384 -20.57 -42.59 10.02
C GLU A 384 -20.31 -41.28 9.25
N GLU A 385 -20.40 -40.13 9.91
CA GLU A 385 -20.17 -38.81 9.29
C GLU A 385 -18.71 -38.64 8.81
N ILE A 386 -17.72 -39.31 9.42
CA ILE A 386 -16.33 -39.34 8.89
C ILE A 386 -16.30 -40.13 7.58
N LEU A 387 -16.97 -41.29 7.53
CA LEU A 387 -17.03 -42.15 6.35
C LEU A 387 -17.75 -41.44 5.19
N MET A 388 -18.87 -40.76 5.48
CA MET A 388 -19.59 -39.95 4.50
C MET A 388 -18.73 -38.83 3.91
N ARG A 389 -17.92 -38.16 4.72
CA ARG A 389 -17.00 -37.09 4.26
C ARG A 389 -15.86 -37.62 3.40
N VAL A 390 -15.30 -38.79 3.72
CA VAL A 390 -14.31 -39.47 2.86
C VAL A 390 -14.94 -39.85 1.51
N SER A 391 -16.17 -40.37 1.51
CA SER A 391 -16.90 -40.64 0.26
C SER A 391 -17.24 -39.37 -0.53
N ALA A 392 -17.49 -38.25 0.14
CA ALA A 392 -17.77 -36.96 -0.50
C ALA A 392 -16.54 -36.35 -1.21
N GLU A 393 -15.32 -36.66 -0.77
CA GLU A 393 -14.09 -36.35 -1.53
C GLU A 393 -13.84 -37.33 -2.71
N GLY A 394 -14.78 -38.26 -2.97
CA GLY A 394 -14.76 -39.16 -4.13
C GLY A 394 -14.02 -40.49 -3.91
N TYR A 395 -13.77 -40.91 -2.67
CA TYR A 395 -13.15 -42.20 -2.36
C TYR A 395 -14.19 -43.30 -2.13
N GLU A 396 -13.86 -44.54 -2.48
CA GLU A 396 -14.70 -45.69 -2.15
C GLU A 396 -14.32 -46.28 -0.78
N LEU A 397 -15.31 -46.71 -0.01
CA LEU A 397 -15.11 -47.36 1.29
C LEU A 397 -15.63 -48.79 1.27
N HIS A 398 -14.76 -49.75 1.54
CA HIS A 398 -15.11 -51.16 1.61
C HIS A 398 -14.95 -51.68 3.05
N PRO A 399 -15.97 -52.27 3.67
CA PRO A 399 -15.85 -52.83 5.02
C PRO A 399 -14.87 -54.01 5.03
N VAL A 400 -13.99 -54.06 6.03
CA VAL A 400 -12.98 -55.13 6.19
C VAL A 400 -13.28 -56.01 7.39
N ALA A 401 -13.41 -55.40 8.58
CA ALA A 401 -13.70 -56.10 9.83
C ALA A 401 -14.15 -55.11 10.92
N GLY A 402 -15.29 -55.39 11.56
CA GLY A 402 -15.88 -54.48 12.56
C GLY A 402 -16.08 -53.08 11.98
N ILE A 403 -15.57 -52.06 12.69
CA ILE A 403 -15.60 -50.65 12.27
C ILE A 403 -14.42 -50.24 11.35
N THR A 404 -13.68 -51.20 10.80
CA THR A 404 -12.52 -50.95 9.92
C THR A 404 -12.91 -51.00 8.45
N HIS A 405 -12.61 -49.92 7.73
CA HIS A 405 -12.90 -49.74 6.31
C HIS A 405 -11.60 -49.58 5.52
N ALA A 406 -11.51 -50.18 4.33
CA ALA A 406 -10.46 -49.94 3.35
C ALA A 406 -10.86 -48.77 2.44
N ILE A 407 -9.91 -47.87 2.17
CA ILE A 407 -10.11 -46.71 1.30
C ILE A 407 -9.61 -47.06 -0.11
N GLY A 408 -10.53 -47.09 -1.06
CA GLY A 408 -10.31 -47.31 -2.48
C GLY A 408 -10.31 -46.00 -3.28
N LEU A 409 -9.77 -46.06 -4.49
CA LEU A 409 -10.07 -45.07 -5.53
C LEU A 409 -11.29 -45.56 -6.31
N PRO A 410 -12.15 -44.66 -6.83
CA PRO A 410 -13.27 -45.05 -7.67
C PRO A 410 -12.77 -45.78 -8.93
N PRO A 411 -13.57 -46.72 -9.48
CA PRO A 411 -13.19 -47.46 -10.68
C PRO A 411 -13.02 -46.51 -11.86
N GLU A 412 -11.83 -46.53 -12.47
CA GLU A 412 -11.55 -45.71 -13.66
C GLU A 412 -12.44 -46.15 -14.83
N GLU A 413 -13.32 -45.26 -15.30
CA GLU A 413 -14.14 -45.50 -16.49
C GLU A 413 -13.24 -45.67 -17.72
N ARG A 414 -13.28 -46.87 -18.31
CA ARG A 414 -12.42 -47.24 -19.46
C ARG A 414 -13.11 -46.97 -20.80
N VAL A 415 -13.70 -45.80 -20.97
CA VAL A 415 -14.34 -45.41 -22.23
C VAL A 415 -13.43 -44.44 -22.98
N LEU A 416 -12.65 -44.97 -23.91
CA LEU A 416 -11.83 -44.18 -24.82
C LEU A 416 -12.61 -43.96 -26.12
N HIS A 417 -12.66 -42.72 -26.59
CA HIS A 417 -13.25 -42.37 -27.88
C HIS A 417 -12.16 -42.29 -28.95
N GLY A 418 -12.33 -43.01 -30.05
CA GLY A 418 -11.42 -42.96 -31.19
C GLY A 418 -12.18 -42.96 -32.52
N ARG A 419 -11.47 -42.68 -33.61
CA ARG A 419 -11.95 -42.88 -34.99
C ARG A 419 -11.27 -44.10 -35.59
N CYS A 420 -12.03 -44.91 -36.31
CA CYS A 420 -11.51 -46.13 -36.94
C CYS A 420 -10.60 -45.74 -38.10
N GLU A 421 -9.32 -46.14 -38.08
CA GLU A 421 -8.35 -45.75 -39.13
C GLU A 421 -8.68 -46.29 -40.54
N ILE A 422 -9.71 -47.14 -40.67
CA ILE A 422 -10.09 -47.83 -41.91
C ILE A 422 -11.41 -47.30 -42.48
N CYS A 423 -12.30 -46.75 -41.65
CA CYS A 423 -13.60 -46.23 -42.09
C CYS A 423 -13.99 -44.88 -41.48
N ASP A 424 -13.08 -44.25 -40.72
CA ASP A 424 -13.19 -42.96 -40.04
C ASP A 424 -14.39 -42.80 -39.07
N GLN A 425 -15.14 -43.87 -38.84
CA GLN A 425 -16.28 -43.86 -37.93
C GLN A 425 -15.83 -43.72 -36.48
N PRO A 426 -16.50 -42.88 -35.67
CA PRO A 426 -16.25 -42.79 -34.23
C PRO A 426 -16.68 -44.09 -33.55
N PHE A 427 -15.89 -44.57 -32.61
CA PHE A 427 -16.18 -45.76 -31.82
C PHE A 427 -15.57 -45.67 -30.42
N THR A 428 -16.15 -46.40 -29.47
CA THR A 428 -15.64 -46.52 -28.10
C THR A 428 -14.88 -47.82 -27.89
N HIS A 429 -13.84 -47.79 -27.06
CA HIS A 429 -13.02 -48.95 -26.73
C HIS A 429 -12.40 -48.83 -25.33
N THR A 430 -11.98 -49.98 -24.78
CA THR A 430 -11.39 -50.09 -23.43
C THR A 430 -9.87 -50.22 -23.41
N ASP A 431 -9.25 -50.43 -24.58
CA ASP A 431 -7.80 -50.62 -24.75
C ASP A 431 -7.26 -49.65 -25.81
N ARG A 432 -6.27 -48.84 -25.43
CA ARG A 432 -5.61 -47.81 -26.27
C ARG A 432 -4.97 -48.35 -27.55
N ASN A 433 -4.75 -49.65 -27.65
CA ASN A 433 -4.19 -50.30 -28.84
C ASN A 433 -5.27 -50.60 -29.91
N VAL A 434 -6.56 -50.40 -29.63
CA VAL A 434 -7.65 -50.67 -30.57
C VAL A 434 -7.79 -49.51 -31.56
N ARG A 435 -7.34 -49.73 -32.80
CA ARG A 435 -7.34 -48.73 -33.90
C ARG A 435 -8.54 -48.86 -34.85
N THR A 436 -9.43 -49.83 -34.61
CA THR A 436 -10.54 -50.18 -35.51
C THR A 436 -11.82 -50.53 -34.77
N CYS A 437 -12.97 -50.13 -35.30
CA CYS A 437 -14.27 -50.22 -34.62
C CYS A 437 -14.88 -51.63 -34.44
N SER A 438 -14.42 -52.67 -35.15
CA SER A 438 -15.02 -54.02 -35.08
C SER A 438 -14.20 -55.08 -35.80
N LYS A 439 -14.61 -56.37 -35.69
CA LYS A 439 -13.97 -57.53 -36.35
C LYS A 439 -13.81 -57.39 -37.87
N THR A 440 -14.71 -56.68 -38.56
CA THR A 440 -14.68 -56.49 -40.03
C THR A 440 -13.64 -55.45 -40.47
N CYS A 441 -13.27 -54.51 -39.59
CA CYS A 441 -12.17 -53.58 -39.83
C CYS A 441 -10.84 -54.13 -39.27
N GLY A 442 -10.84 -54.74 -38.07
CA GLY A 442 -9.62 -55.21 -37.40
C GLY A 442 -8.77 -56.18 -38.22
N GLY A 443 -9.38 -57.03 -39.05
CA GLY A 443 -8.66 -57.95 -39.94
C GLY A 443 -7.96 -57.30 -41.16
N LYS A 444 -8.24 -56.02 -41.44
CA LYS A 444 -7.71 -55.29 -42.61
C LYS A 444 -6.41 -54.53 -42.32
N LEU A 445 -5.97 -54.44 -41.07
CA LEU A 445 -4.75 -53.74 -40.67
C LEU A 445 -3.53 -54.67 -40.84
N LYS A 446 -2.85 -54.59 -42.00
CA LYS A 446 -1.65 -55.37 -42.36
C LYS A 446 -0.58 -54.49 -43.02
N GLY A 447 0.70 -54.84 -42.84
CA GLY A 447 1.84 -54.14 -43.44
C GLY A 447 2.50 -53.11 -42.50
N GLU A 448 3.26 -52.17 -43.07
CA GLU A 448 4.10 -51.20 -42.34
C GLU A 448 3.32 -50.27 -41.39
N LEU A 449 2.00 -50.15 -41.53
CA LEU A 449 1.14 -49.47 -40.55
C LEU A 449 1.06 -50.22 -39.19
N ALA A 450 1.56 -51.44 -39.09
CA ALA A 450 1.59 -52.24 -37.86
C ALA A 450 2.70 -51.84 -36.87
N THR A 451 3.33 -50.68 -37.03
CA THR A 451 4.22 -50.09 -36.02
C THR A 451 3.51 -50.03 -34.68
N LYS A 452 3.98 -50.79 -33.68
CA LYS A 452 3.45 -50.73 -32.32
C LYS A 452 3.72 -49.33 -31.75
N VAL A 453 2.70 -48.47 -31.78
CA VAL A 453 2.68 -47.25 -30.97
C VAL A 453 2.90 -47.69 -29.53
N ARG A 454 4.03 -47.27 -28.93
CA ARG A 454 4.29 -47.56 -27.52
C ARG A 454 3.25 -46.78 -26.73
N ALA A 455 2.33 -47.49 -26.07
CA ALA A 455 1.30 -46.86 -25.24
C ALA A 455 1.96 -45.86 -24.28
N THR A 456 1.49 -44.62 -24.26
CA THR A 456 2.02 -43.57 -23.38
C THR A 456 1.23 -43.52 -22.08
N CYS A 457 1.94 -43.29 -20.98
CA CYS A 457 1.37 -43.19 -19.64
C CYS A 457 0.39 -42.01 -19.54
N ILE A 458 -0.80 -42.24 -18.99
CA ILE A 458 -1.79 -41.18 -18.78
C ILE A 458 -1.31 -40.06 -17.86
N ASP A 459 -0.45 -40.36 -16.87
CA ASP A 459 -0.03 -39.39 -15.88
C ASP A 459 1.31 -38.69 -16.19
N CYS A 460 2.13 -39.24 -17.10
CA CYS A 460 3.49 -38.72 -17.36
C CYS A 460 3.97 -38.79 -18.82
N GLY A 461 3.15 -39.27 -19.77
CA GLY A 461 3.50 -39.37 -21.19
C GLY A 461 4.57 -40.42 -21.54
N GLY A 462 5.33 -40.95 -20.56
CA GLY A 462 6.39 -41.93 -20.79
C GLY A 462 5.91 -43.27 -21.37
N THR A 463 6.80 -44.01 -22.03
CA THR A 463 6.45 -45.26 -22.72
C THR A 463 6.10 -46.40 -21.75
N CYS A 464 4.97 -47.06 -21.99
CA CYS A 464 4.44 -48.19 -21.23
C CYS A 464 4.51 -49.48 -22.04
N THR A 465 4.69 -50.61 -21.35
CA THR A 465 4.73 -51.96 -21.93
C THR A 465 3.33 -52.60 -22.08
N GLY A 466 2.29 -51.78 -22.31
CA GLY A 466 0.91 -52.24 -22.57
C GLY A 466 -0.17 -51.80 -21.56
N GLY A 467 0.20 -51.16 -20.45
CA GLY A 467 -0.77 -50.59 -19.48
C GLY A 467 -1.09 -49.11 -19.73
N LEU A 468 -2.18 -48.62 -19.12
CA LEU A 468 -2.54 -47.18 -19.09
C LEU A 468 -1.48 -46.31 -18.40
N ARG A 469 -0.72 -46.89 -17.48
CA ARG A 469 0.32 -46.24 -16.69
C ARG A 469 1.65 -46.97 -16.84
N CYS A 470 2.76 -46.24 -16.71
CA CYS A 470 4.07 -46.86 -16.56
C CYS A 470 4.17 -47.51 -15.17
N MET A 471 5.17 -48.37 -14.95
CA MET A 471 5.31 -49.10 -13.67
C MET A 471 5.33 -48.17 -12.45
N VAL A 472 6.01 -47.02 -12.56
CA VAL A 472 6.11 -46.00 -11.50
C VAL A 472 4.75 -45.37 -11.21
N CYS A 473 4.11 -44.74 -12.21
CA CYS A 473 2.79 -44.11 -12.01
C CYS A 473 1.71 -45.14 -11.61
N HIS A 474 1.82 -46.40 -12.02
CA HIS A 474 0.94 -47.46 -11.53
C HIS A 474 1.13 -47.74 -10.02
N GLN A 475 2.38 -47.79 -9.54
CA GLN A 475 2.68 -48.02 -8.12
C GLN A 475 2.31 -46.82 -7.23
N GLU A 476 2.33 -45.60 -7.78
CA GLU A 476 2.11 -44.34 -7.06
C GLU A 476 0.69 -43.79 -7.16
N LYS A 477 0.03 -43.87 -8.33
CA LYS A 477 -1.25 -43.18 -8.58
C LYS A 477 -2.47 -44.10 -8.66
N ALA A 478 -2.30 -45.37 -9.04
CA ALA A 478 -3.40 -46.30 -9.34
C ALA A 478 -4.10 -46.91 -8.10
N SER A 479 -3.67 -46.59 -6.88
CA SER A 479 -4.36 -47.01 -5.65
C SER A 479 -4.15 -45.98 -4.54
N PHE A 480 -5.10 -45.88 -3.60
CA PHE A 480 -4.98 -44.98 -2.45
C PHE A 480 -3.70 -45.26 -1.64
N GLN A 481 -3.36 -46.55 -1.41
CA GLN A 481 -2.10 -46.93 -0.75
C GLN A 481 -0.85 -46.55 -1.57
N GLY A 482 -0.95 -46.54 -2.90
CA GLY A 482 0.08 -45.99 -3.78
C GLY A 482 0.30 -44.50 -3.51
N ARG A 483 -0.78 -43.72 -3.43
CA ARG A 483 -0.73 -42.27 -3.20
C ARG A 483 -0.16 -41.95 -1.82
N LEU A 484 -0.57 -42.68 -0.76
CA LEU A 484 0.02 -42.58 0.57
C LEU A 484 1.53 -42.92 0.60
N ARG A 485 1.98 -43.88 -0.24
CA ARG A 485 3.40 -44.21 -0.37
C ARG A 485 4.16 -43.10 -1.09
N ALA A 486 3.61 -42.54 -2.16
CA ALA A 486 4.21 -41.43 -2.90
C ALA A 486 4.31 -40.15 -2.04
N LEU A 487 3.34 -39.91 -1.15
CA LEU A 487 3.39 -38.84 -0.15
C LEU A 487 4.35 -39.12 1.02
N GLY A 488 4.99 -40.29 1.09
CA GLY A 488 5.90 -40.67 2.18
C GLY A 488 5.25 -40.93 3.54
N VAL A 489 3.93 -40.76 3.68
CA VAL A 489 3.22 -40.88 4.98
C VAL A 489 3.01 -42.33 5.44
N LEU A 490 3.22 -43.30 4.54
CA LEU A 490 3.06 -44.73 4.83
C LEU A 490 4.23 -45.28 5.66
N GLY A 491 3.98 -45.53 6.95
CA GLY A 491 4.95 -46.01 7.94
C GLY A 491 5.52 -44.90 8.82
N ASP A 492 5.33 -43.65 8.40
CA ASP A 492 5.89 -42.44 8.99
C ASP A 492 4.84 -41.32 8.88
N LYS A 493 3.83 -41.36 9.75
CA LYS A 493 2.71 -40.41 9.73
C LYS A 493 3.22 -38.99 9.99
N HIS A 494 3.05 -38.11 9.01
CA HIS A 494 3.44 -36.70 9.03
C HIS A 494 2.57 -35.92 8.03
N ILE A 495 2.56 -34.59 8.08
CA ILE A 495 1.88 -33.77 7.07
C ILE A 495 2.89 -33.36 5.99
N PRO A 496 2.68 -33.68 4.70
CA PRO A 496 3.59 -33.26 3.64
C PRO A 496 3.55 -31.73 3.44
N MET A 497 4.68 -31.14 3.05
CA MET A 497 4.81 -29.67 2.94
C MET A 497 3.81 -29.05 1.93
N SER A 498 3.46 -29.76 0.86
CA SER A 498 2.42 -29.34 -0.10
C SER A 498 1.04 -29.12 0.53
N TYR A 499 0.72 -29.82 1.63
CA TYR A 499 -0.50 -29.59 2.40
C TYR A 499 -0.32 -28.46 3.43
N LEU A 500 0.85 -28.35 4.07
CA LEU A 500 1.18 -27.21 4.96
C LEU A 500 1.30 -25.87 4.22
N ARG A 501 1.36 -25.89 2.88
CA ARG A 501 1.39 -24.72 1.99
C ARG A 501 0.24 -24.69 0.98
N ALA A 502 -0.80 -25.50 1.19
CA ALA A 502 -2.03 -25.46 0.41
C ALA A 502 -2.86 -24.19 0.72
N SER A 503 -3.95 -23.97 -0.01
CA SER A 503 -4.86 -22.86 0.27
C SER A 503 -5.46 -22.94 1.68
N GLU A 504 -5.97 -21.82 2.19
CA GLU A 504 -6.61 -21.78 3.51
C GLU A 504 -7.72 -22.83 3.63
N THR A 505 -8.58 -22.96 2.61
CA THR A 505 -9.66 -23.97 2.54
C THR A 505 -9.12 -25.39 2.68
N GLN A 506 -8.11 -25.75 1.86
CA GLN A 506 -7.50 -27.09 1.89
C GLN A 506 -6.85 -27.39 3.25
N ARG A 507 -6.21 -26.40 3.89
CA ARG A 507 -5.64 -26.54 5.23
C ARG A 507 -6.69 -26.66 6.33
N ARG A 508 -7.85 -25.97 6.20
CA ARG A 508 -8.99 -26.12 7.11
C ARG A 508 -9.64 -27.50 6.99
N GLU A 509 -9.80 -28.03 5.78
CA GLU A 509 -10.31 -29.38 5.53
C GLU A 509 -9.39 -30.47 6.12
N LEU A 510 -8.07 -30.33 5.94
CA LEU A 510 -7.08 -31.20 6.56
C LEU A 510 -7.16 -31.16 8.09
N LEU A 511 -7.21 -29.96 8.67
CA LEU A 511 -7.36 -29.79 10.12
C LEU A 511 -8.66 -30.43 10.62
N ALA A 512 -9.76 -30.32 9.87
CA ALA A 512 -11.03 -30.94 10.21
C ALA A 512 -10.93 -32.48 10.26
N GLY A 513 -10.29 -33.12 9.28
CA GLY A 513 -10.08 -34.58 9.31
C GLY A 513 -9.25 -35.06 10.50
N LEU A 514 -8.20 -34.31 10.85
CA LEU A 514 -7.36 -34.57 12.04
C LEU A 514 -8.13 -34.36 13.36
N LEU A 515 -9.01 -33.36 13.42
CA LEU A 515 -9.78 -33.04 14.62
C LEU A 515 -11.04 -33.89 14.77
N ASP A 516 -11.60 -34.42 13.69
CA ASP A 516 -12.75 -35.31 13.71
C ASP A 516 -12.38 -36.71 14.21
N THR A 517 -11.12 -37.11 14.01
CA THR A 517 -10.51 -38.30 14.62
C THR A 517 -9.97 -37.96 16.02
N ASP A 518 -8.72 -37.52 16.13
CA ASP A 518 -7.98 -37.30 17.40
C ASP A 518 -8.28 -35.98 18.14
N GLY A 519 -9.19 -35.15 17.62
CA GLY A 519 -9.57 -33.88 18.24
C GLY A 519 -10.72 -33.98 19.25
N THR A 520 -10.68 -33.14 20.29
CA THR A 520 -11.73 -33.03 21.31
C THR A 520 -11.98 -31.57 21.70
N VAL A 521 -13.15 -31.28 22.26
CA VAL A 521 -13.48 -29.97 22.84
C VAL A 521 -13.38 -30.08 24.36
N THR A 522 -12.43 -29.37 24.95
CA THR A 522 -12.26 -29.29 26.40
C THR A 522 -13.45 -28.62 27.09
N ASN A 523 -13.61 -28.82 28.41
CA ASN A 523 -14.66 -28.15 29.18
C ASN A 523 -14.55 -26.60 29.18
N ALA A 524 -13.39 -26.06 28.79
CA ALA A 524 -13.14 -24.62 28.66
C ALA A 524 -13.37 -24.09 27.22
N GLY A 525 -14.03 -24.86 26.35
CA GLY A 525 -14.29 -24.49 24.95
C GLY A 525 -13.06 -24.50 24.04
N CYS A 526 -11.89 -24.88 24.55
CA CYS A 526 -10.67 -24.97 23.74
C CYS A 526 -10.63 -26.29 22.98
N VAL A 527 -10.13 -26.25 21.74
CA VAL A 527 -9.85 -27.41 20.89
C VAL A 527 -8.56 -28.06 21.36
N GLN A 528 -8.59 -29.37 21.58
CA GLN A 528 -7.43 -30.16 21.95
C GLN A 528 -7.24 -31.33 20.98
N PHE A 529 -6.07 -31.43 20.37
CA PHE A 529 -5.62 -32.55 19.55
C PHE A 529 -4.57 -33.34 20.32
N ALA A 530 -4.69 -34.66 20.35
CA ALA A 530 -3.86 -35.54 21.16
C ALA A 530 -3.28 -36.69 20.33
N VAL A 531 -1.95 -36.77 20.20
CA VAL A 531 -1.32 -37.83 19.39
C VAL A 531 0.00 -38.30 20.02
N THR A 532 0.37 -39.56 19.83
CA THR A 532 1.63 -40.13 20.35
C THR A 532 2.83 -39.96 19.41
N ASN A 533 2.60 -39.59 18.15
CA ASN A 533 3.66 -39.29 17.20
C ASN A 533 4.11 -37.82 17.32
N ARG A 534 5.35 -37.60 17.77
CA ARG A 534 5.94 -36.27 17.96
C ARG A 534 6.00 -35.44 16.69
N ARG A 535 6.34 -36.06 15.55
CA ARG A 535 6.45 -35.36 14.26
C ARG A 535 5.09 -34.88 13.79
N LEU A 536 4.09 -35.77 13.78
CA LEU A 536 2.71 -35.38 13.44
C LEU A 536 2.20 -34.28 14.39
N ALA A 537 2.52 -34.32 15.69
CA ALA A 537 2.18 -33.23 16.60
C ALA A 537 2.88 -31.90 16.24
N GLN A 538 4.13 -31.92 15.78
CA GLN A 538 4.82 -30.71 15.31
C GLN A 538 4.23 -30.19 13.99
N ASP A 539 3.89 -31.07 13.06
CA ASP A 539 3.29 -30.70 11.78
C ASP A 539 1.87 -30.11 11.97
N VAL A 540 1.05 -30.71 12.84
CA VAL A 540 -0.27 -30.17 13.21
C VAL A 540 -0.12 -28.83 13.93
N ARG A 541 0.95 -28.64 14.73
CA ARG A 541 1.25 -27.33 15.33
C ARG A 541 1.53 -26.27 14.28
N GLU A 542 2.33 -26.59 13.24
CA GLU A 542 2.58 -25.69 12.11
C GLU A 542 1.30 -25.41 11.32
N LEU A 543 0.49 -26.43 11.02
CA LEU A 543 -0.81 -26.29 10.35
C LEU A 543 -1.72 -25.30 11.10
N VAL A 544 -1.86 -25.48 12.42
CA VAL A 544 -2.67 -24.61 13.29
C VAL A 544 -2.12 -23.17 13.31
N HIS A 545 -0.80 -22.97 13.35
CA HIS A 545 -0.19 -21.63 13.30
C HIS A 545 -0.33 -20.97 11.92
N SER A 546 -0.27 -21.74 10.83
CA SER A 546 -0.48 -21.24 9.46
C SER A 546 -1.92 -20.78 9.20
N LEU A 547 -2.88 -21.20 10.04
CA LEU A 547 -4.27 -20.73 10.02
C LEU A 547 -4.52 -19.54 10.96
N GLY A 548 -3.45 -18.93 11.50
CA GLY A 548 -3.50 -17.76 12.38
C GLY A 548 -3.76 -18.08 13.87
N TYR A 549 -3.88 -19.36 14.23
CA TYR A 549 -4.13 -19.76 15.61
C TYR A 549 -2.83 -19.93 16.39
N ARG A 550 -2.79 -19.42 17.62
CA ARG A 550 -1.79 -19.86 18.62
C ARG A 550 -2.14 -21.26 19.14
N SER A 551 -1.15 -22.03 19.57
CA SER A 551 -1.39 -23.31 20.26
C SER A 551 -0.37 -23.55 21.36
N GLY A 552 -0.86 -24.00 22.52
CA GLY A 552 -0.02 -24.51 23.60
C GLY A 552 0.38 -25.96 23.35
N TRP A 553 1.55 -26.33 23.88
CA TRP A 553 2.11 -27.69 23.85
C TRP A 553 2.18 -28.25 25.25
N ALA A 554 1.73 -29.49 25.45
CA ALA A 554 1.93 -30.23 26.69
C ALA A 554 2.24 -31.70 26.39
N GLU A 555 2.99 -32.35 27.28
CA GLU A 555 3.35 -33.76 27.16
C GLU A 555 2.79 -34.54 28.34
N LYS A 556 2.21 -35.70 28.07
CA LYS A 556 1.58 -36.56 29.08
C LYS A 556 2.05 -38.00 28.89
N ARG A 557 2.55 -38.65 29.94
CA ARG A 557 2.82 -40.09 29.91
C ARG A 557 1.51 -40.87 29.76
N VAL A 558 1.53 -41.85 28.87
CA VAL A 558 0.42 -42.76 28.56
C VAL A 558 0.94 -44.18 28.45
N ASN A 559 0.06 -45.18 28.55
CA ASN A 559 0.44 -46.58 28.42
C ASN A 559 0.68 -46.93 26.95
N GLY A 560 1.89 -46.64 26.47
CA GLY A 560 2.35 -46.99 25.12
C GLY A 560 2.71 -48.46 24.97
N ARG A 561 2.87 -48.90 23.71
CA ARG A 561 3.42 -50.23 23.38
C ARG A 561 4.96 -50.24 23.34
N SER A 562 5.55 -49.05 23.39
CA SER A 562 6.98 -48.76 23.29
C SER A 562 7.26 -47.40 23.92
N GLU A 563 8.50 -47.12 24.33
CA GLU A 563 8.84 -45.83 24.94
C GLU A 563 8.48 -44.63 24.04
N ALA A 564 8.68 -44.75 22.73
CA ALA A 564 8.28 -43.75 21.74
C ALA A 564 6.76 -43.53 21.59
N SER A 565 5.93 -44.47 22.07
CA SER A 565 4.46 -44.34 22.12
C SER A 565 3.91 -44.15 23.53
N SER A 566 4.77 -44.08 24.56
CA SER A 566 4.41 -43.86 25.96
C SER A 566 4.32 -42.38 26.36
N THR A 567 4.47 -41.48 25.39
CA THR A 567 4.25 -40.03 25.56
C THR A 567 3.23 -39.56 24.53
N ALA A 568 2.14 -38.95 25.01
CA ALA A 568 1.17 -38.24 24.19
C ALA A 568 1.47 -36.75 24.19
N TYR A 569 1.48 -36.16 23.00
CA TYR A 569 1.64 -34.74 22.75
C TYR A 569 0.26 -34.11 22.60
N LEU A 570 -0.02 -33.11 23.43
CA LEU A 570 -1.30 -32.44 23.54
C LEU A 570 -1.16 -31.02 22.99
N LEU A 571 -1.73 -30.78 21.81
CA LEU A 571 -1.90 -29.45 21.25
C LEU A 571 -3.21 -28.88 21.75
N THR A 572 -3.20 -27.69 22.35
CA THR A 572 -4.45 -27.02 22.77
C THR A 572 -4.50 -25.61 22.20
N PHE A 573 -5.56 -25.28 21.47
CA PHE A 573 -5.79 -23.97 20.89
C PHE A 573 -7.24 -23.50 21.07
N SER A 574 -7.48 -22.21 20.81
CA SER A 574 -8.79 -21.59 20.98
C SER A 574 -9.10 -20.78 19.73
N THR A 575 -10.26 -21.04 19.12
CA THR A 575 -10.73 -20.35 17.92
C THR A 575 -12.25 -20.22 17.98
N SER A 576 -12.80 -19.22 17.30
CA SER A 576 -14.24 -19.11 17.03
C SER A 576 -14.65 -19.79 15.71
N ASP A 577 -13.67 -20.20 14.91
CA ASP A 577 -13.90 -20.73 13.57
C ASP A 577 -14.41 -22.18 13.64
N GLN A 578 -15.12 -22.58 12.58
CA GLN A 578 -15.53 -23.96 12.37
C GLN A 578 -14.33 -24.80 11.93
N VAL A 579 -13.68 -25.48 12.89
CA VAL A 579 -12.50 -26.33 12.64
C VAL A 579 -12.79 -27.84 12.69
N PHE A 580 -13.98 -28.25 13.13
CA PHE A 580 -14.43 -29.65 13.07
C PHE A 580 -15.31 -29.88 11.85
N GLY A 581 -15.23 -31.05 11.23
CA GLY A 581 -16.20 -31.50 10.23
C GLY A 581 -17.41 -32.17 10.88
N LEU A 582 -17.22 -32.88 11.99
CA LEU A 582 -18.29 -33.59 12.70
C LEU A 582 -19.29 -32.64 13.34
N SER A 583 -20.55 -32.76 12.96
CA SER A 583 -21.69 -31.96 13.46
C SER A 583 -21.77 -31.99 14.99
N ARG A 584 -21.56 -33.16 15.61
CA ARG A 584 -21.53 -33.31 17.08
C ARG A 584 -20.40 -32.51 17.75
N LYS A 585 -19.21 -32.43 17.11
CA LYS A 585 -18.06 -31.69 17.64
C LYS A 585 -18.20 -30.19 17.38
N GLN A 586 -18.79 -29.79 16.25
CA GLN A 586 -19.14 -28.38 15.95
C GLN A 586 -20.13 -27.80 16.96
N ILE A 587 -21.23 -28.51 17.24
CA ILE A 587 -22.23 -28.10 18.25
C ILE A 587 -21.55 -28.00 19.62
N MET A 588 -20.82 -29.04 20.04
CA MET A 588 -20.10 -29.04 21.32
C MET A 588 -19.07 -27.91 21.44
N HIS A 589 -18.37 -27.57 20.35
CA HIS A 589 -17.44 -26.43 20.31
C HIS A 589 -18.20 -25.11 20.51
N LYS A 590 -19.27 -24.91 19.74
CA LYS A 590 -20.12 -23.70 19.79
C LYS A 590 -20.83 -23.49 21.13
N GLU A 591 -21.27 -24.57 21.78
CA GLU A 591 -21.90 -24.53 23.10
C GLU A 591 -20.89 -24.26 24.23
N ARG A 592 -19.67 -24.77 24.12
CA ARG A 592 -18.61 -24.60 25.12
C ARG A 592 -17.75 -23.36 24.90
N ASP A 593 -17.87 -22.69 23.75
CA ASP A 593 -17.12 -21.47 23.42
C ASP A 593 -17.59 -20.28 24.28
N ALA A 594 -17.04 -20.18 25.49
CA ALA A 594 -17.22 -19.04 26.35
C ALA A 594 -16.40 -17.83 25.87
N ARG A 595 -17.05 -16.65 25.85
CA ARG A 595 -16.55 -15.29 25.56
C ARG A 595 -15.10 -15.17 25.05
N ALA A 596 -14.94 -14.60 23.87
CA ALA A 596 -13.65 -14.25 23.25
C ALA A 596 -12.63 -13.68 24.25
N THR A 597 -11.51 -14.39 24.43
CA THR A 597 -10.41 -13.98 25.30
C THR A 597 -9.30 -13.31 24.47
N PRO A 598 -8.64 -12.23 24.97
CA PRO A 598 -7.57 -11.56 24.24
C PRO A 598 -6.37 -12.44 23.87
N LYS A 599 -6.24 -13.62 24.51
CA LYS A 599 -5.23 -14.60 24.14
C LYS A 599 -5.46 -15.18 22.73
N ARG A 600 -6.70 -15.29 22.23
CA ARG A 600 -6.97 -15.96 20.94
C ARG A 600 -6.19 -15.37 19.77
N SER A 601 -6.11 -14.03 19.71
CA SER A 601 -5.45 -13.28 18.65
C SER A 601 -4.05 -12.76 19.02
N GLN A 602 -3.51 -13.11 20.19
CA GLN A 602 -2.25 -12.55 20.69
C GLN A 602 -1.38 -13.53 21.51
N ARG A 603 -0.07 -13.49 21.29
CA ARG A 603 0.99 -14.16 22.07
C ARG A 603 1.54 -13.18 23.11
N PHE A 604 1.64 -13.57 24.37
CA PHE A 604 2.23 -12.73 25.43
C PHE A 604 3.73 -13.01 25.54
N ILE A 605 4.51 -12.05 26.03
CA ILE A 605 5.95 -12.20 26.24
C ILE A 605 6.22 -12.43 27.75
N PRO A 606 6.43 -13.67 28.22
CA PRO A 606 6.79 -13.99 29.60
C PRO A 606 8.23 -13.64 30.00
N SER A 607 9.20 -13.71 29.08
CA SER A 607 10.63 -13.47 29.34
C SER A 607 11.33 -12.84 28.13
N VAL A 608 12.35 -12.04 28.43
CA VAL A 608 13.35 -11.55 27.46
C VAL A 608 14.71 -11.62 28.14
N GLU A 609 15.52 -12.59 27.75
CA GLU A 609 16.76 -12.96 28.43
C GLU A 609 17.96 -12.57 27.57
N PRO A 610 19.01 -11.95 28.13
CA PRO A 610 20.24 -11.72 27.38
C PRO A 610 20.91 -13.06 27.06
N ILE A 611 21.52 -13.15 25.89
CA ILE A 611 22.36 -14.27 25.50
C ILE A 611 23.71 -13.73 25.00
N ASP A 612 24.68 -14.63 24.84
CA ASP A 612 25.91 -14.31 24.13
C ASP A 612 25.59 -13.80 22.71
N SER A 613 26.43 -12.90 22.20
CA SER A 613 26.21 -12.31 20.88
C SER A 613 26.26 -13.40 19.80
N VAL A 614 25.18 -13.52 19.04
CA VAL A 614 25.12 -14.37 17.85
C VAL A 614 25.18 -13.53 16.58
N PRO A 615 25.64 -14.09 15.45
CA PRO A 615 25.52 -13.42 14.16
C PRO A 615 24.03 -13.20 13.82
N VAL A 616 23.68 -11.98 13.45
CA VAL A 616 22.31 -11.58 13.09
C VAL A 616 22.27 -10.87 11.74
N ARG A 617 21.13 -10.93 11.04
CA ARG A 617 20.92 -10.35 9.71
C ARG A 617 19.47 -9.87 9.56
N CYS A 618 19.23 -9.00 8.58
CA CYS A 618 17.90 -8.47 8.27
C CYS A 618 17.56 -8.66 6.79
N ILE A 619 16.30 -8.95 6.50
CA ILE A 619 15.73 -8.90 5.14
C ILE A 619 14.65 -7.83 5.01
N GLU A 620 14.32 -7.50 3.77
CA GLU A 620 13.33 -6.52 3.36
C GLU A 620 12.50 -7.08 2.21
N ILE A 621 11.19 -6.78 2.20
CA ILE A 621 10.22 -7.40 1.30
C ILE A 621 9.43 -6.36 0.50
N ASP A 622 9.01 -6.76 -0.71
CA ASP A 622 8.16 -6.06 -1.66
C ASP A 622 6.69 -6.06 -1.20
N HIS A 623 6.42 -5.52 -0.01
CA HIS A 623 5.10 -5.51 0.61
C HIS A 623 4.80 -4.16 1.26
N PRO A 624 3.60 -3.56 1.11
CA PRO A 624 3.31 -2.21 1.60
C PRO A 624 3.52 -1.97 3.10
N SER A 625 3.51 -3.04 3.90
CA SER A 625 3.76 -2.95 5.35
C SER A 625 5.23 -3.15 5.74
N HIS A 626 6.08 -3.67 4.84
CA HIS A 626 7.45 -4.15 5.08
C HIS A 626 7.62 -5.06 6.32
N LEU A 627 6.53 -5.66 6.83
CA LEU A 627 6.53 -6.60 7.93
C LEU A 627 6.56 -8.02 7.33
N TYR A 628 7.63 -8.78 7.56
CA TYR A 628 7.69 -10.21 7.25
C TYR A 628 7.49 -11.05 8.51
N LEU A 629 7.11 -12.32 8.34
CA LEU A 629 6.94 -13.27 9.42
C LEU A 629 8.27 -13.93 9.78
N ALA A 630 8.59 -14.01 11.07
CA ALA A 630 9.79 -14.67 11.58
C ALA A 630 9.47 -15.81 12.56
N GLY A 631 10.36 -16.80 12.59
CA GLY A 631 10.29 -18.00 13.43
C GLY A 631 9.24 -19.01 12.94
N ARG A 632 9.31 -20.24 13.47
CA ARG A 632 8.35 -21.34 13.17
C ARG A 632 6.90 -21.07 13.58
N THR A 633 6.62 -19.89 14.10
CA THR A 633 5.34 -19.49 14.71
C THR A 633 4.84 -18.11 14.24
N PHE A 634 5.48 -17.54 13.21
CA PHE A 634 4.99 -16.43 12.38
C PHE A 634 4.79 -15.07 13.13
N ILE A 635 5.86 -14.27 13.32
CA ILE A 635 5.85 -13.02 14.13
C ILE A 635 6.43 -11.77 13.36
N PRO A 636 5.84 -10.53 13.43
CA PRO A 636 6.15 -9.35 12.53
C PRO A 636 6.96 -8.12 13.09
N THR A 637 7.56 -7.23 12.22
CA THR A 637 8.64 -6.21 12.54
C THR A 637 8.71 -4.86 11.70
N HIS A 638 9.12 -3.66 12.23
CA HIS A 638 8.82 -2.25 11.70
C HIS A 638 10.00 -1.19 11.44
N ASN A 639 9.74 0.01 10.85
CA ASN A 639 10.63 1.20 10.48
C ASN A 639 10.18 2.62 11.07
N SER A 640 10.32 3.82 10.42
CA SER A 640 11.39 4.90 10.42
C SER A 640 10.86 6.34 10.81
N THR A 641 11.64 7.46 10.93
CA THR A 641 11.22 8.74 11.67
C THR A 641 11.46 10.22 11.18
N LEU A 642 12.44 10.63 10.34
CA LEU A 642 12.91 12.07 10.31
C LEU A 642 11.91 13.16 9.85
N ALA A 643 11.18 13.00 8.74
CA ALA A 643 10.47 14.14 8.11
C ALA A 643 9.41 14.81 9.02
N LEU A 644 8.94 14.07 10.03
CA LEU A 644 8.02 14.56 11.05
C LEU A 644 8.61 15.69 11.90
N ASP A 645 9.93 15.77 12.08
CA ASP A 645 10.57 16.86 12.84
C ASP A 645 10.57 18.18 12.07
N VAL A 646 10.76 18.15 10.75
CA VAL A 646 10.69 19.36 9.90
C VAL A 646 9.25 19.90 9.87
N ALA A 647 8.27 19.01 9.67
CA ALA A 647 6.86 19.38 9.73
C ALA A 647 6.44 19.94 11.10
N ARG A 648 6.99 19.37 12.19
CA ARG A 648 6.82 19.87 13.56
C ARG A 648 7.39 21.28 13.73
N SER A 649 8.60 21.53 13.22
CA SER A 649 9.21 22.87 13.29
C SER A 649 8.35 23.91 12.57
N ALA A 650 8.08 23.69 11.28
CA ALA A 650 7.32 24.62 10.45
C ALA A 650 5.95 24.97 11.06
N ALA A 651 5.13 23.96 11.40
CA ALA A 651 3.77 24.21 11.87
C ALA A 651 3.68 24.61 13.34
N ILE A 652 4.39 23.94 14.26
CA ILE A 652 4.17 24.10 15.71
C ILE A 652 5.06 25.20 16.31
N LYS A 653 6.28 25.39 15.82
CA LYS A 653 7.17 26.47 16.32
C LYS A 653 7.00 27.78 15.57
N HIS A 654 6.81 27.71 14.25
CA HIS A 654 6.81 28.89 13.36
C HIS A 654 5.44 29.22 12.76
N ASN A 655 4.39 28.47 13.14
CA ASN A 655 2.99 28.70 12.74
C ASN A 655 2.79 28.75 11.21
N GLN A 656 3.58 27.99 10.46
CA GLN A 656 3.53 27.91 9.00
C GLN A 656 2.71 26.71 8.53
N THR A 657 1.71 26.97 7.69
CA THR A 657 0.75 25.95 7.24
C THR A 657 1.44 24.79 6.54
N THR A 658 1.31 23.58 7.09
CA THR A 658 2.02 22.38 6.64
C THR A 658 1.02 21.26 6.41
N VAL A 659 1.22 20.46 5.36
CA VAL A 659 0.47 19.21 5.12
C VAL A 659 1.40 18.01 5.03
N ILE A 660 1.01 16.91 5.68
CA ILE A 660 1.66 15.60 5.58
C ILE A 660 0.69 14.64 4.89
N PHE A 661 1.09 14.12 3.73
CA PHE A 661 0.44 12.97 3.10
C PHE A 661 1.22 11.72 3.46
N SER A 662 0.54 10.77 4.09
CA SER A 662 1.16 9.56 4.62
C SER A 662 0.52 8.32 4.01
N LEU A 663 1.31 7.60 3.22
CA LEU A 663 0.96 6.35 2.55
C LEU A 663 1.40 5.14 3.38
N GLU A 664 2.39 5.28 4.28
CA GLU A 664 2.88 4.22 5.17
C GLU A 664 2.27 4.28 6.59
N MET A 665 2.16 5.48 7.19
CA MET A 665 1.75 5.65 8.59
C MET A 665 0.33 6.21 8.76
N SER A 666 -0.39 5.76 9.79
CA SER A 666 -1.71 6.35 10.13
C SER A 666 -1.60 7.74 10.78
N ARG A 667 -2.62 8.59 10.61
CA ARG A 667 -2.72 9.93 11.22
C ARG A 667 -2.50 9.95 12.73
N ASN A 668 -3.00 8.91 13.42
CA ASN A 668 -2.90 8.78 14.88
C ASN A 668 -1.47 8.45 15.29
N GLU A 669 -0.75 7.68 14.47
CA GLU A 669 0.65 7.41 14.73
C GLU A 669 1.48 8.68 14.60
N ILE A 670 1.32 9.41 13.48
CA ILE A 670 1.97 10.70 13.24
C ILE A 670 1.71 11.67 14.40
N ALA A 671 0.45 11.85 14.81
CA ALA A 671 0.09 12.72 15.93
C ALA A 671 0.78 12.33 17.25
N MET A 672 0.87 11.03 17.56
CA MET A 672 1.62 10.55 18.73
C MET A 672 3.13 10.80 18.62
N ARG A 673 3.70 10.77 17.40
CA ARG A 673 5.13 11.07 17.19
C ARG A 673 5.44 12.54 17.36
N LEU A 674 4.61 13.41 16.76
CA LEU A 674 4.71 14.86 16.92
C LEU A 674 4.59 15.29 18.40
N LEU A 675 3.61 14.75 19.14
CA LEU A 675 3.41 15.04 20.55
C LEU A 675 4.59 14.57 21.43
N SER A 676 5.23 13.44 21.09
CA SER A 676 6.42 12.93 21.80
C SER A 676 7.64 13.80 21.56
N ALA A 677 7.92 14.15 20.31
CA ALA A 677 9.04 14.98 19.93
C ALA A 677 8.92 16.42 20.48
N GLU A 678 7.69 16.97 20.52
CA GLU A 678 7.43 18.32 21.01
C GLU A 678 7.42 18.41 22.54
N ALA A 679 6.67 17.56 23.24
CA ALA A 679 6.63 17.58 24.70
C ALA A 679 7.93 17.08 25.35
N THR A 680 8.87 16.54 24.55
CA THR A 680 10.07 15.81 25.00
C THR A 680 9.71 14.72 26.01
N LEU A 681 8.60 14.04 25.72
CA LEU A 681 8.09 12.94 26.53
C LEU A 681 8.41 11.64 25.82
N ASN A 682 8.90 10.67 26.58
CA ASN A 682 9.24 9.35 26.04
C ASN A 682 8.01 8.81 25.30
N MET A 683 8.20 8.42 24.04
CA MET A 683 7.09 7.98 23.19
C MET A 683 6.30 6.84 23.82
N GLN A 684 7.00 6.01 24.59
CA GLN A 684 6.38 4.91 25.29
C GLN A 684 5.49 5.36 26.45
N ASP A 685 5.80 6.45 27.15
CA ASP A 685 5.01 6.92 28.30
C ASP A 685 3.69 7.55 27.83
N LEU A 686 3.77 8.38 26.77
CA LEU A 686 2.63 8.86 26.00
C LEU A 686 1.75 7.71 25.51
N ARG A 687 2.33 6.75 24.77
CA ARG A 687 1.60 5.58 24.23
C ARG A 687 1.06 4.64 25.33
N LYS A 688 1.60 4.66 26.55
CA LYS A 688 1.14 3.85 27.70
C LYS A 688 0.08 4.55 28.54
N GLY A 689 -0.07 5.88 28.43
CA GLY A 689 -0.89 6.72 29.32
C GLY A 689 -0.36 6.79 30.76
N ARG A 690 0.92 6.45 30.99
CA ARG A 690 1.56 6.47 32.31
C ARG A 690 2.34 7.76 32.49
N LEU A 691 1.59 8.83 32.61
CA LEU A 691 2.11 10.19 32.70
C LEU A 691 1.94 10.64 34.15
N GLN A 692 3.03 11.09 34.76
CA GLN A 692 2.98 11.82 36.03
C GLN A 692 2.20 13.14 35.83
N ASP A 693 1.71 13.74 36.90
CA ASP A 693 0.92 14.99 36.81
C ASP A 693 1.72 16.11 36.11
N GLU A 694 3.04 16.17 36.31
CA GLU A 694 3.95 17.07 35.57
C GLU A 694 4.02 16.77 34.06
N GLN A 695 3.96 15.50 33.66
CA GLN A 695 3.96 15.09 32.26
C GLN A 695 2.59 15.35 31.62
N TRP A 696 1.49 15.21 32.36
CA TRP A 696 0.16 15.65 31.95
C TRP A 696 0.09 17.17 31.77
N ALA A 697 0.71 17.95 32.67
CA ALA A 697 0.81 19.41 32.54
C ALA A 697 1.60 19.81 31.27
N LYS A 698 2.73 19.11 30.98
CA LYS A 698 3.46 19.27 29.72
C LYS A 698 2.58 18.96 28.50
N ILE A 699 1.82 17.86 28.52
CA ILE A 699 0.89 17.52 27.42
C ILE A 699 -0.18 18.57 27.25
N ALA A 700 -0.82 19.04 28.32
CA ALA A 700 -1.85 20.07 28.22
C ALA A 700 -1.29 21.37 27.60
N THR A 701 -0.07 21.75 27.98
CA THR A 701 0.62 22.92 27.41
C THR A 701 1.01 22.70 25.95
N THR A 702 1.52 21.53 25.60
CA THR A 702 1.87 21.18 24.20
C THR A 702 0.64 21.03 23.31
N MET A 703 -0.45 20.43 23.80
CA MET A 703 -1.70 20.30 23.06
C MET A 703 -2.32 21.65 22.75
N GLY A 704 -2.26 22.62 23.68
CA GLY A 704 -2.68 24.00 23.40
C GLY A 704 -1.91 24.63 22.22
N LYS A 705 -0.60 24.39 22.11
CA LYS A 705 0.22 24.85 20.97
C LYS A 705 -0.09 24.08 19.68
N MET A 706 -0.29 22.77 19.77
CA MET A 706 -0.58 21.91 18.62
C MET A 706 -1.99 22.14 18.04
N ASP A 707 -2.98 22.49 18.87
CA ASP A 707 -4.36 22.79 18.43
C ASP A 707 -4.43 24.11 17.65
N SER A 708 -3.60 25.09 18.02
CA SER A 708 -3.43 26.33 17.24
C SER A 708 -2.55 26.18 15.99
N ALA A 709 -1.77 25.10 15.86
CA ALA A 709 -0.80 24.95 14.79
C ALA A 709 -1.48 24.51 13.47
N PRO A 710 -1.18 25.16 12.32
CA PRO A 710 -1.80 24.85 11.03
C PRO A 710 -1.20 23.59 10.37
N LEU A 711 -1.28 22.44 11.05
CA LEU A 711 -0.76 21.16 10.60
C LEU A 711 -1.89 20.23 10.13
N PHE A 712 -1.88 19.87 8.85
CA PHE A 712 -2.84 18.98 8.23
C PHE A 712 -2.21 17.60 7.99
N ILE A 713 -2.95 16.52 8.25
CA ILE A 713 -2.50 15.14 8.02
C ILE A 713 -3.57 14.41 7.21
N ASP A 714 -3.16 13.77 6.13
CA ASP A 714 -4.00 12.97 5.24
C ASP A 714 -3.40 11.56 5.09
N ASP A 715 -4.11 10.56 5.59
CA ASP A 715 -3.73 9.14 5.58
C ASP A 715 -4.66 8.28 4.71
N SER A 716 -5.28 8.87 3.68
CA SER A 716 -6.06 8.12 2.69
C SER A 716 -5.16 7.20 1.83
N PRO A 717 -5.48 5.90 1.72
CA PRO A 717 -4.70 4.94 0.93
C PRO A 717 -4.85 5.19 -0.58
N ASN A 718 -3.86 4.75 -1.36
CA ASN A 718 -3.87 4.74 -2.83
C ASN A 718 -4.13 6.11 -3.51
N MET A 719 -3.74 7.21 -2.88
CA MET A 719 -4.03 8.57 -3.37
C MET A 719 -3.28 8.89 -4.67
N SER A 720 -4.00 9.35 -5.69
CA SER A 720 -3.40 9.82 -6.94
C SER A 720 -2.69 11.17 -6.77
N LEU A 721 -1.72 11.46 -7.64
CA LEU A 721 -1.05 12.77 -7.62
C LEU A 721 -2.00 13.93 -7.97
N MET A 722 -3.08 13.67 -8.74
CA MET A 722 -4.11 14.68 -9.01
C MET A 722 -4.88 15.05 -7.75
N GLU A 723 -5.23 14.08 -6.90
CA GLU A 723 -5.85 14.33 -5.60
C GLU A 723 -4.91 15.11 -4.67
N ILE A 724 -3.63 14.73 -4.59
CA ILE A 724 -2.62 15.46 -3.79
C ILE A 724 -2.57 16.93 -4.27
N ARG A 725 -2.45 17.17 -5.58
CA ARG A 725 -2.44 18.52 -6.17
C ARG A 725 -3.72 19.30 -5.85
N ALA A 726 -4.90 18.67 -5.98
CA ALA A 726 -6.18 19.31 -5.66
C ALA A 726 -6.32 19.64 -4.16
N LYS A 727 -5.88 18.74 -3.27
CA LYS A 727 -5.85 18.95 -1.81
C LYS A 727 -4.88 20.08 -1.44
N CYS A 728 -3.68 20.11 -2.00
CA CYS A 728 -2.69 21.17 -1.80
C CYS A 728 -3.18 22.53 -2.30
N ARG A 729 -3.75 22.63 -3.52
CA ARG A 729 -4.36 23.86 -4.04
C ARG A 729 -5.43 24.42 -3.10
N ARG A 730 -6.33 23.56 -2.63
CA ARG A 730 -7.40 23.93 -1.70
C ARG A 730 -6.87 24.40 -0.34
N LEU A 731 -5.78 23.82 0.15
CA LEU A 731 -5.09 24.26 1.37
C LEU A 731 -4.34 25.59 1.16
N LYS A 732 -3.68 25.79 0.00
CA LYS A 732 -3.03 27.07 -0.35
C LYS A 732 -4.04 28.22 -0.35
N GLN A 733 -5.19 28.04 -1.00
CA GLN A 733 -6.24 29.06 -1.08
C GLN A 733 -6.90 29.37 0.28
N LYS A 734 -7.07 28.39 1.18
CA LYS A 734 -7.78 28.58 2.45
C LYS A 734 -6.90 28.94 3.64
N HIS A 735 -5.64 28.48 3.64
CA HIS A 735 -4.76 28.52 4.80
C HIS A 735 -3.33 28.95 4.45
N ASP A 736 -3.05 29.41 3.22
CA ASP A 736 -1.73 29.84 2.75
C ASP A 736 -0.62 28.81 3.06
N LEU A 737 -0.82 27.59 2.52
CA LEU A 737 0.11 26.47 2.57
C LEU A 737 1.57 26.91 2.30
N LYS A 738 2.47 26.52 3.22
CA LYS A 738 3.91 26.81 3.21
C LYS A 738 4.78 25.57 3.09
N LEU A 739 4.33 24.37 3.47
CA LEU A 739 5.12 23.13 3.38
C LEU A 739 4.26 21.92 3.02
N VAL A 740 4.76 21.07 2.12
CA VAL A 740 4.18 19.75 1.81
C VAL A 740 5.19 18.66 2.16
N VAL A 741 4.75 17.59 2.80
CA VAL A 741 5.54 16.38 3.10
C VAL A 741 4.83 15.15 2.53
N LEU A 742 5.57 14.29 1.83
CA LEU A 742 5.09 13.04 1.22
C LEU A 742 5.89 11.84 1.74
N ASP A 743 5.20 10.85 2.30
CA ASP A 743 5.77 9.66 2.94
C ASP A 743 5.14 8.35 2.43
N TYR A 744 5.75 7.55 1.54
CA TYR A 744 6.98 7.74 0.78
C TYR A 744 6.72 7.57 -0.73
N LEU A 745 7.53 8.19 -1.58
CA LEU A 745 7.27 8.36 -3.02
C LEU A 745 6.95 7.06 -3.76
N GLN A 746 7.69 5.99 -3.47
CA GLN A 746 7.62 4.75 -4.23
C GLN A 746 6.34 3.93 -3.99
N LEU A 747 5.44 4.30 -3.06
CA LEU A 747 4.11 3.70 -2.91
C LEU A 747 3.04 4.31 -3.82
N MET A 748 3.32 5.44 -4.49
CA MET A 748 2.38 6.03 -5.43
C MET A 748 2.22 5.14 -6.67
N SER A 749 0.99 4.98 -7.16
CA SER A 749 0.70 4.32 -8.44
C SER A 749 -0.05 5.28 -9.36
N SER A 750 0.29 5.26 -10.65
CA SER A 750 -0.17 6.24 -11.63
C SER A 750 -1.57 5.96 -12.18
N GLY A 751 -2.21 4.86 -11.76
CA GLY A 751 -3.49 4.35 -12.29
C GLY A 751 -3.41 3.83 -13.74
N LYS A 752 -2.31 4.08 -14.45
CA LYS A 752 -2.08 3.65 -15.84
C LYS A 752 -1.14 2.45 -15.87
N LYS A 753 -1.28 1.60 -16.88
CA LYS A 753 -0.27 0.57 -17.18
C LYS A 753 0.95 1.24 -17.80
N VAL A 754 2.04 1.33 -17.04
CA VAL A 754 3.35 1.83 -17.50
C VAL A 754 4.28 0.64 -17.77
N GLU A 755 5.15 0.73 -18.79
CA GLU A 755 6.06 -0.37 -19.15
C GLU A 755 7.19 -0.60 -18.13
N SER A 756 7.56 0.43 -17.35
CA SER A 756 8.64 0.35 -16.37
C SER A 756 8.39 1.25 -15.15
N ARG A 757 8.68 0.73 -13.96
CA ARG A 757 8.64 1.46 -12.67
C ARG A 757 9.51 2.73 -12.71
N GLN A 758 10.63 2.70 -13.44
CA GLN A 758 11.53 3.85 -13.59
C GLN A 758 10.87 5.02 -14.33
N GLN A 759 10.00 4.74 -15.30
CA GLN A 759 9.26 5.75 -16.05
C GLN A 759 8.16 6.36 -15.17
N GLU A 760 7.42 5.52 -14.44
CA GLU A 760 6.40 5.94 -13.47
C GLU A 760 6.97 6.86 -12.38
N VAL A 761 8.11 6.48 -11.77
CA VAL A 761 8.80 7.31 -10.78
C VAL A 761 9.33 8.62 -11.39
N SER A 762 9.73 8.61 -12.67
CA SER A 762 10.14 9.83 -13.39
C SER A 762 8.98 10.80 -13.65
N GLU A 763 7.78 10.28 -13.93
CA GLU A 763 6.58 11.11 -14.07
C GLU A 763 6.18 11.73 -12.73
N PHE A 764 6.21 10.96 -11.63
CA PHE A 764 5.96 11.50 -10.29
C PHE A 764 6.96 12.58 -9.90
N SER A 765 8.26 12.32 -10.09
CA SER A 765 9.34 13.27 -9.83
C SER A 765 9.08 14.63 -10.49
N ARG A 766 8.86 14.62 -11.80
CA ARG A 766 8.58 15.84 -12.58
C ARG A 766 7.31 16.53 -12.13
N ALA A 767 6.24 15.79 -11.90
CA ALA A 767 4.95 16.38 -11.53
C ALA A 767 4.95 16.94 -10.10
N LEU A 768 5.77 16.41 -9.19
CA LEU A 768 6.04 17.02 -7.88
C LEU A 768 6.88 18.28 -7.96
N LYS A 769 7.89 18.32 -8.84
CA LYS A 769 8.63 19.56 -9.12
C LYS A 769 7.73 20.65 -9.71
N LEU A 770 6.78 20.28 -10.57
CA LEU A 770 5.76 21.19 -11.08
C LEU A 770 4.80 21.66 -9.97
N LEU A 771 4.34 20.77 -9.08
CA LEU A 771 3.51 21.11 -7.93
C LEU A 771 4.20 22.12 -6.99
N ALA A 772 5.49 21.91 -6.70
CA ALA A 772 6.29 22.80 -5.86
C ALA A 772 6.35 24.22 -6.45
N LYS A 773 6.67 24.31 -7.75
CA LYS A 773 6.72 25.59 -8.48
C LYS A 773 5.35 26.28 -8.55
N GLU A 774 4.31 25.55 -8.91
CA GLU A 774 2.95 26.09 -9.10
C GLU A 774 2.37 26.68 -7.81
N LEU A 775 2.63 26.07 -6.66
CA LEU A 775 2.13 26.55 -5.37
C LEU A 775 3.11 27.47 -4.64
N GLU A 776 4.30 27.69 -5.19
CA GLU A 776 5.43 28.39 -4.56
C GLU A 776 5.70 27.85 -3.14
N VAL A 777 5.78 26.52 -3.01
CA VAL A 777 5.90 25.81 -1.74
C VAL A 777 7.01 24.75 -1.80
N PRO A 778 7.89 24.64 -0.78
CA PRO A 778 8.76 23.49 -0.64
C PRO A 778 7.96 22.19 -0.50
N VAL A 779 8.28 21.22 -1.35
CA VAL A 779 7.75 19.85 -1.30
C VAL A 779 8.87 18.92 -0.84
N ILE A 780 8.74 18.40 0.38
CA ILE A 780 9.59 17.33 0.92
C ILE A 780 9.02 15.99 0.46
N ALA A 781 9.87 15.21 -0.19
CA ALA A 781 9.54 13.88 -0.65
C ALA A 781 10.49 12.86 -0.02
N LEU A 782 9.93 11.90 0.72
CA LEU A 782 10.71 10.79 1.27
C LEU A 782 10.98 9.73 0.21
N SER A 783 12.24 9.32 0.11
CA SER A 783 12.71 8.28 -0.80
C SER A 783 13.61 7.29 -0.07
N GLN A 784 13.57 6.01 -0.45
CA GLN A 784 14.50 5.01 0.07
C GLN A 784 15.80 5.00 -0.76
N LEU A 785 16.94 4.73 -0.12
CA LEU A 785 18.24 4.60 -0.77
C LEU A 785 18.57 3.14 -1.11
N ASN A 786 19.18 2.92 -2.28
CA ASN A 786 19.75 1.62 -2.61
C ASN A 786 21.00 1.35 -1.77
N ARG A 787 21.30 0.06 -1.59
CA ARG A 787 22.42 -0.43 -0.77
C ARG A 787 23.78 -0.36 -1.46
N GLY A 788 23.91 0.43 -2.53
CA GLY A 788 25.16 0.62 -3.29
C GLY A 788 26.28 1.27 -2.48
N SER A 789 25.95 2.03 -1.43
CA SER A 789 26.91 2.57 -0.46
C SER A 789 27.52 1.50 0.46
N GLU A 790 26.86 0.35 0.66
CA GLU A 790 27.31 -0.65 1.63
C GLU A 790 28.55 -1.42 1.17
N GLN A 791 28.74 -1.52 -0.16
CA GLN A 791 29.91 -2.13 -0.79
C GLN A 791 31.12 -1.19 -0.88
N ARG A 792 30.96 0.09 -0.50
CA ARG A 792 32.05 1.09 -0.48
C ARG A 792 32.71 1.11 0.91
N GLN A 793 34.03 1.35 0.95
CA GLN A 793 34.75 1.54 2.22
C GLN A 793 34.15 2.71 3.02
N ASP A 794 33.88 3.82 2.34
CA ASP A 794 33.06 4.90 2.88
C ASP A 794 31.57 4.54 2.70
N LYS A 795 30.97 4.01 3.78
CA LYS A 795 29.57 3.57 3.86
C LYS A 795 28.57 4.74 3.82
N LYS A 796 29.02 5.98 3.60
CA LYS A 796 28.18 7.16 3.46
C LYS A 796 27.37 7.12 2.15
N PRO A 797 26.06 7.42 2.22
CA PRO A 797 25.22 7.44 1.04
C PRO A 797 25.63 8.60 0.11
N MET A 798 25.49 8.37 -1.19
CA MET A 798 25.73 9.37 -2.23
C MET A 798 24.48 9.52 -3.10
N VAL A 799 24.38 10.63 -3.86
CA VAL A 799 23.22 10.88 -4.74
C VAL A 799 23.00 9.74 -5.75
N SER A 800 24.09 9.13 -6.22
CA SER A 800 24.09 7.94 -7.08
C SER A 800 23.37 6.71 -6.50
N ASP A 801 23.18 6.66 -5.18
CA ASP A 801 22.47 5.56 -4.51
C ASP A 801 20.94 5.68 -4.67
N LEU A 802 20.41 6.78 -5.23
CA LEU A 802 19.01 6.94 -5.66
C LEU A 802 18.70 6.23 -7.00
N ARG A 803 19.50 5.23 -7.38
CA ARG A 803 19.34 4.44 -8.61
C ARG A 803 17.94 3.82 -8.73
N GLU A 804 17.53 3.52 -9.95
CA GLU A 804 16.10 3.43 -10.40
C GLU A 804 15.39 4.79 -10.52
N SER A 805 15.96 5.88 -9.99
CA SER A 805 15.33 7.22 -10.00
C SER A 805 16.30 8.35 -10.41
N GLY A 806 17.04 8.18 -11.51
CA GLY A 806 17.95 9.24 -12.03
C GLY A 806 17.23 10.56 -12.40
N SER A 807 15.92 10.49 -12.64
CA SER A 807 15.02 11.63 -12.77
C SER A 807 14.81 12.39 -11.46
N ILE A 808 14.64 11.69 -10.32
CA ILE A 808 14.56 12.31 -8.98
C ILE A 808 15.83 13.09 -8.68
N GLU A 809 17.01 12.54 -8.99
CA GLU A 809 18.27 13.27 -8.87
C GLU A 809 18.27 14.55 -9.70
N GLN A 810 17.74 14.53 -10.93
CA GLN A 810 17.74 15.70 -11.82
C GLN A 810 16.72 16.76 -11.37
N ASP A 811 15.48 16.37 -11.12
CA ASP A 811 14.36 17.27 -10.83
C ASP A 811 14.47 17.93 -9.44
N ALA A 812 15.02 17.24 -8.45
CA ALA A 812 15.21 17.77 -7.10
C ALA A 812 16.15 19.00 -7.10
N ASP A 813 15.81 20.02 -6.32
CA ASP A 813 16.70 21.16 -6.07
C ASP A 813 17.65 20.90 -4.91
N MET A 814 17.21 20.06 -3.97
CA MET A 814 17.98 19.66 -2.80
C MET A 814 17.83 18.17 -2.54
N VAL A 815 18.93 17.48 -2.25
CA VAL A 815 18.96 16.06 -1.85
C VAL A 815 19.68 15.97 -0.51
N ILE A 816 18.95 15.48 0.49
CA ILE A 816 19.42 15.28 1.86
C ILE A 816 19.50 13.77 2.11
N LEU A 817 20.67 13.27 2.44
CA LEU A 817 20.92 11.85 2.69
C LEU A 817 21.21 11.64 4.18
N LEU A 818 20.57 10.64 4.79
CA LEU A 818 20.78 10.32 6.20
C LEU A 818 21.79 9.19 6.38
N HIS A 819 22.82 9.47 7.17
CA HIS A 819 23.79 8.50 7.63
C HIS A 819 23.88 8.52 9.16
N ARG A 820 24.33 7.41 9.74
CA ARG A 820 24.44 7.20 11.19
C ARG A 820 25.53 6.15 11.39
N ASP A 821 26.70 6.59 11.83
CA ASP A 821 27.88 5.73 11.98
C ASP A 821 27.59 4.58 12.96
N ASP A 822 26.82 4.87 14.03
CA ASP A 822 26.48 3.99 15.15
C ASP A 822 25.63 2.75 14.78
N VAL A 823 25.15 2.66 13.54
CA VAL A 823 24.47 1.47 13.01
C VAL A 823 25.42 0.54 12.25
N TYR A 824 26.57 1.04 11.79
CA TYR A 824 27.58 0.30 11.03
C TYR A 824 28.83 -0.03 11.85
N ASP A 825 29.12 0.78 12.87
CA ASP A 825 30.20 0.60 13.83
C ASP A 825 29.67 0.89 15.25
N LYS A 826 29.82 -0.08 16.16
CA LYS A 826 29.33 0.01 17.54
C LYS A 826 30.33 0.62 18.51
N GLU A 827 31.62 0.62 18.14
CA GLU A 827 32.66 1.32 18.90
C GLU A 827 32.84 2.76 18.40
N SER A 828 32.05 3.17 17.39
CA SER A 828 32.01 4.55 16.92
C SER A 828 31.82 5.51 18.10
N PRO A 829 32.73 6.49 18.29
CA PRO A 829 32.61 7.49 19.35
C PRO A 829 31.41 8.41 19.16
N ARG A 830 30.70 8.28 18.02
CA ARG A 830 29.56 9.10 17.57
C ARG A 830 28.20 8.42 17.82
N ALA A 831 28.11 7.61 18.87
CA ALA A 831 26.90 6.88 19.24
C ALA A 831 25.72 7.84 19.53
N GLY A 832 24.60 7.68 18.82
CA GLY A 832 23.47 8.60 18.90
C GLY A 832 23.60 9.89 18.08
N GLU A 833 24.66 10.06 17.29
CA GLU A 833 24.74 11.10 16.25
C GLU A 833 24.18 10.59 14.92
N ALA A 834 23.66 11.52 14.11
CA ALA A 834 23.28 11.29 12.73
C ALA A 834 23.87 12.38 11.83
N ASP A 835 24.41 11.97 10.69
CA ASP A 835 24.88 12.84 9.62
C ASP A 835 23.71 13.15 8.68
N VAL A 836 23.29 14.41 8.64
CA VAL A 836 22.37 14.99 7.65
C VAL A 836 23.23 15.53 6.51
N ILE A 837 23.44 14.72 5.48
CA ILE A 837 24.31 15.03 4.35
C ILE A 837 23.50 15.77 3.29
N VAL A 838 23.66 17.09 3.16
CA VAL A 838 23.11 17.86 2.04
C VAL A 838 23.97 17.57 0.80
N ALA A 839 23.66 16.47 0.12
CA ALA A 839 24.46 15.92 -0.98
C ALA A 839 24.24 16.64 -2.32
N LYS A 840 23.10 17.33 -2.48
CA LYS A 840 22.83 18.25 -3.59
C LYS A 840 22.13 19.50 -3.05
N HIS A 841 22.53 20.67 -3.53
CA HIS A 841 21.83 21.93 -3.31
C HIS A 841 22.03 22.82 -4.55
N ARG A 842 20.97 23.16 -5.28
CA ARG A 842 21.06 24.00 -6.50
C ARG A 842 21.40 25.46 -6.22
N ASN A 843 21.01 25.99 -5.07
CA ASN A 843 21.02 27.42 -4.76
C ASN A 843 22.04 27.81 -3.68
N GLY A 844 22.92 26.89 -3.27
CA GLY A 844 23.88 27.13 -2.19
C GLY A 844 24.84 25.95 -1.97
N PRO A 845 25.70 26.03 -0.95
CA PRO A 845 26.71 25.01 -0.69
C PRO A 845 26.09 23.69 -0.18
N THR A 846 26.83 22.60 -0.40
CA THR A 846 26.62 21.29 0.23
C THR A 846 27.42 21.18 1.53
N LYS A 847 26.85 20.55 2.56
CA LYS A 847 27.48 20.34 3.87
C LYS A 847 26.96 19.05 4.49
N THR A 848 27.79 18.36 5.28
CA THR A 848 27.31 17.35 6.23
C THR A 848 27.11 18.02 7.57
N ILE A 849 25.90 17.92 8.11
CA ILE A 849 25.50 18.51 9.39
C ILE A 849 25.29 17.37 10.38
N VAL A 850 25.85 17.51 11.58
CA VAL A 850 25.70 16.50 12.63
C VAL A 850 24.52 16.89 13.53
N VAL A 851 23.63 15.93 13.79
CA VAL A 851 22.48 16.12 14.69
C VAL A 851 22.39 14.95 15.68
N ALA A 852 21.87 15.20 16.88
CA ALA A 852 21.62 14.17 17.88
C ALA A 852 20.33 13.41 17.56
N PHE A 853 20.39 12.09 17.40
CA PHE A 853 19.24 11.22 17.19
C PHE A 853 18.68 10.69 18.54
N GLN A 854 17.58 11.29 18.98
CA GLN A 854 16.86 10.93 20.20
C GLN A 854 15.67 10.01 19.87
N GLY A 855 15.96 8.79 19.39
CA GLY A 855 14.94 7.83 18.95
C GLY A 855 13.84 7.51 19.97
N HIS A 856 14.14 7.60 21.27
CA HIS A 856 13.18 7.41 22.37
C HIS A 856 12.12 8.53 22.49
N TYR A 857 12.35 9.69 21.87
CA TYR A 857 11.37 10.75 21.64
C TYR A 857 10.87 10.79 20.18
N SER A 858 11.36 9.87 19.32
CA SER A 858 11.25 9.92 17.85
C SER A 858 11.62 11.29 17.29
N ARG A 859 12.74 11.83 17.75
CA ARG A 859 13.20 13.17 17.45
C ARG A 859 14.67 13.19 17.04
N PHE A 860 15.01 14.04 16.07
CA PHE A 860 16.35 14.55 15.85
C PHE A 860 16.46 15.95 16.48
N ALA A 861 17.61 16.28 17.06
CA ALA A 861 17.87 17.55 17.75
C ALA A 861 19.23 18.13 17.35
N ASN A 862 19.40 19.44 17.48
CA ASN A 862 20.70 20.09 17.27
C ASN A 862 21.73 19.56 18.26
N MET A 863 22.99 19.49 17.83
CA MET A 863 24.12 19.28 18.72
C MET A 863 24.28 20.50 19.65
N ALA A 864 24.95 20.31 20.79
CA ALA A 864 25.30 21.43 21.65
C ALA A 864 26.44 22.23 20.99
N HIS A 865 26.19 23.48 20.61
CA HIS A 865 27.24 24.37 20.14
C HIS A 865 28.13 24.80 21.32
N GLU A 866 29.45 24.65 21.17
CA GLU A 866 30.41 25.31 22.06
C GLU A 866 30.44 26.82 21.77
N GLY A 867 29.48 27.54 22.34
CA GLY A 867 29.45 29.01 22.33
C GLY A 867 28.09 29.62 22.01
N LEU A 868 27.25 29.75 23.04
CA LEU A 868 26.40 30.92 23.30
C LEU A 868 25.96 30.92 24.78
#